data_AF-A0A497LYP0-F1
#
_entry.id   AF-A0A497LYP0-F1
#
_cell.length_a   1.000
_cell.length_b   1.000
_cell.length_c   1.000
_cell.angle_alpha   90.00
_cell.angle_beta   90.00
_cell.angle_gamma   90.00
#
_symmetry.space_group_name_H-M   'P 1'
#
loop_
_entity.id
_entity.type
_entity.pdbx_description
1 polymer ?
#
loop_
_entity_poly.entity_id
_entity_poly.type
_entity_poly.pdbx_seq_one_letter_code
_entity_poly.pdbx_strand_id
1 'polypeptide(L)'
;MKKYYIAFLMCVLGFTVVFSSSTVFIDNGIAEIKAASAQTSIHIAIYNEPNTTLPAYDDTFSFLSNSSAEIAAILESFGFSVTLLSLEDIQNHMLTTANYDVLVIPDTEPRENITNYVLEFWLGGGGVLGFDSWAAYACYAGILPPEAKGSSGYNTYWSYIYVDSINVTTRHPVSKNYQIGDTVNIGSTLAVWNWTALMTSDVADSLTKIAHNGNNEDEVTALAFDPSDRGGKVVHICWDGDYPSDPSDLYQMIADAVEWLCPHPKGRILFDLSHAPYYGVDFWDYPVKFGSKYTKWRDMLVNHTFTFDKLYPSAEGNLTSDKLALYDVLIIVAPQLNFSTNEVVTVTNWITNGGSLLILGDNKNVDEVNEHINYLLSSFDLSMNVTSGASGSYAIYQKHPVTEGCEYISVNAPGYVIYSGDAYPIWGNDTTKMVAAAQEYGDGRILLVSDINFVENNAINKEDNAQFAINIANWLTACKAKVLAFVDYDPNGNIYRGPTALALNHLGIKYLLTFEPEYFNLSLMENSWKLVIIDNVYSGGLFGFDAYTDEVLNYVKDGGYLILSTWEYHHSENDHLWAYLGFEYGGNTYGLPPTIYVWNASHPIFTFPNFYQSNNITTSWDYVAVDCANVTIYNNATAIAGLSPSPSKTNVTMLLGAEGRAIVNTMLLSEYLDDTDDSTHPDAFEIWENEIDYLFKRSTDEMPPIIGTPVQEPATPNANEPVIVRVNVTDDLSGVTKVILSYKVDDGEWTNITMSNVSGTYEGEIPGLPECHWVYYKIIAYDDAGNVQVKDNAGEYYVYHVIPEFLEL
;
A
#
# COMPACT_ATOMS: atom_id res chain seq x y z
N MET A 1 -5.85 -77.99 -18.11
CA MET A 1 -4.99 -77.49 -17.02
C MET A 1 -4.32 -76.22 -17.52
N LYS A 2 -4.58 -75.04 -16.95
CA LYS A 2 -5.87 -74.32 -16.90
C LYS A 2 -5.55 -72.82 -16.81
N LYS A 3 -6.07 -72.01 -17.77
CA LYS A 3 -5.81 -70.57 -18.05
C LYS A 3 -6.82 -69.69 -17.26
N TYR A 4 -6.43 -68.68 -16.46
CA TYR A 4 -6.10 -67.24 -16.68
C TYR A 4 -7.28 -66.22 -16.67
N TYR A 5 -7.10 -65.17 -15.83
CA TYR A 5 -7.48 -63.73 -15.87
C TYR A 5 -8.95 -63.17 -15.92
N ILE A 6 -9.25 -62.30 -14.92
CA ILE A 6 -9.82 -60.92 -14.87
C ILE A 6 -11.16 -60.49 -15.57
N ALA A 7 -11.96 -59.78 -14.74
CA ALA A 7 -12.96 -58.68 -14.93
C ALA A 7 -14.22 -58.80 -15.79
N PHE A 8 -15.39 -58.56 -15.17
CA PHE A 8 -16.27 -57.37 -15.34
C PHE A 8 -17.50 -57.54 -14.43
N LEU A 9 -17.97 -56.50 -13.73
CA LEU A 9 -19.33 -56.52 -13.17
C LEU A 9 -19.98 -55.14 -13.24
N MET A 10 -20.87 -54.99 -14.23
CA MET A 10 -21.95 -54.00 -14.21
C MET A 10 -23.03 -54.48 -13.24
N CYS A 11 -23.58 -53.57 -12.43
CA CYS A 11 -24.93 -53.71 -11.91
C CYS A 11 -25.63 -52.34 -11.91
N VAL A 12 -26.89 -52.40 -12.31
CA VAL A 12 -27.74 -51.31 -12.76
C VAL A 12 -29.05 -51.39 -11.95
N LEU A 13 -29.57 -50.21 -11.61
CA LEU A 13 -30.96 -49.81 -11.31
C LEU A 13 -31.57 -49.95 -9.89
N GLY A 14 -32.04 -48.79 -9.43
CA GLY A 14 -33.07 -48.57 -8.41
C GLY A 14 -33.52 -47.09 -8.34
N PHE A 15 -34.45 -46.71 -9.23
CA PHE A 15 -35.30 -45.49 -9.36
C PHE A 15 -35.35 -44.47 -8.18
N THR A 16 -34.95 -43.19 -8.39
CA THR A 16 -35.67 -41.96 -8.81
C THR A 16 -36.75 -41.37 -7.86
N VAL A 17 -36.47 -40.17 -7.36
CA VAL A 17 -37.43 -39.06 -7.16
C VAL A 17 -36.89 -37.85 -7.92
N VAL A 18 -37.78 -37.17 -8.64
CA VAL A 18 -37.53 -36.07 -9.58
C VAL A 18 -37.37 -34.75 -8.82
N PHE A 19 -36.27 -34.04 -9.06
CA PHE A 19 -36.20 -32.58 -8.92
C PHE A 19 -35.73 -32.00 -10.26
N SER A 20 -36.53 -31.08 -10.79
CA SER A 20 -36.22 -30.30 -11.98
C SER A 20 -35.09 -29.32 -11.67
N SER A 21 -33.95 -29.48 -12.33
CA SER A 21 -32.89 -28.48 -12.37
C SER A 21 -33.30 -27.36 -13.33
N SER A 22 -33.70 -26.22 -12.79
CA SER A 22 -33.72 -24.96 -13.52
C SER A 22 -32.27 -24.48 -13.65
N THR A 23 -31.63 -24.74 -14.78
CA THR A 23 -30.38 -24.07 -15.14
C THR A 23 -30.70 -22.60 -15.39
N VAL A 24 -30.39 -21.75 -14.42
CA VAL A 24 -30.26 -20.31 -14.63
C VAL A 24 -28.93 -20.09 -15.32
N PHE A 25 -28.99 -19.50 -16.52
CA PHE A 25 -27.80 -18.99 -17.19
C PHE A 25 -27.31 -17.79 -16.37
N ILE A 26 -26.20 -17.97 -15.64
CA ILE A 26 -25.48 -16.87 -15.03
C ILE A 26 -24.60 -16.26 -16.11
N ASP A 27 -24.78 -14.96 -16.28
CA ASP A 27 -24.30 -14.11 -17.35
C ASP A 27 -22.77 -13.96 -17.34
N ASN A 28 -22.20 -13.64 -18.50
CA ASN A 28 -20.76 -13.57 -18.76
C ASN A 28 -20.01 -12.45 -17.99
N GLY A 29 -20.69 -11.67 -17.15
CA GLY A 29 -20.08 -10.54 -16.40
C GLY A 29 -19.19 -10.94 -15.21
N ILE A 30 -19.42 -12.10 -14.58
CA ILE A 30 -18.66 -12.52 -13.39
C ILE A 30 -17.25 -13.05 -13.76
N ALA A 31 -17.06 -13.48 -15.00
CA ALA A 31 -15.76 -13.97 -15.47
C ALA A 31 -14.75 -12.85 -15.77
N GLU A 32 -15.21 -11.63 -16.05
CA GLU A 32 -14.34 -10.47 -16.35
C GLU A 32 -13.73 -9.84 -15.08
N ILE A 33 -14.38 -9.99 -13.92
CA ILE A 33 -13.89 -9.45 -12.64
C ILE A 33 -12.62 -10.17 -12.15
N LYS A 34 -12.39 -11.43 -12.56
CA LYS A 34 -11.23 -12.22 -12.09
C LYS A 34 -9.90 -11.88 -12.74
N ALA A 35 -9.87 -11.03 -13.77
CA ALA A 35 -8.71 -10.93 -14.66
C ALA A 35 -7.86 -9.66 -14.48
N ALA A 36 -8.18 -8.75 -13.55
CA ALA A 36 -7.46 -7.49 -13.39
C ALA A 36 -6.77 -7.39 -12.03
N SER A 37 -5.45 -7.26 -12.08
CA SER A 37 -4.49 -7.02 -10.98
C SER A 37 -4.17 -8.22 -10.08
N ALA A 38 -2.91 -8.28 -9.65
CA ALA A 38 -2.48 -9.10 -8.52
C ALA A 38 -3.09 -8.51 -7.24
N GLN A 39 -4.40 -8.66 -7.07
CA GLN A 39 -5.13 -8.16 -5.92
C GLN A 39 -4.59 -8.90 -4.70
N THR A 40 -3.90 -8.18 -3.82
CA THR A 40 -3.60 -8.64 -2.47
C THR A 40 -4.92 -9.10 -1.87
N SER A 41 -5.01 -10.37 -1.49
CA SER A 41 -6.26 -10.91 -0.95
C SER A 41 -6.58 -10.15 0.34
N ILE A 42 -7.58 -9.27 0.32
CA ILE A 42 -8.06 -8.58 1.52
C ILE A 42 -8.58 -9.65 2.48
N HIS A 43 -8.06 -9.66 3.71
CA HIS A 43 -8.42 -10.62 4.75
C HIS A 43 -9.48 -10.01 5.67
N ILE A 44 -10.64 -10.65 5.73
CA ILE A 44 -11.81 -10.14 6.43
C ILE A 44 -12.10 -11.03 7.63
N ALA A 45 -12.19 -10.43 8.80
CA ALA A 45 -12.81 -11.05 9.96
C ALA A 45 -14.29 -10.65 10.03
N ILE A 46 -15.19 -11.60 10.20
CA ILE A 46 -16.60 -11.31 10.52
C ILE A 46 -16.88 -11.79 11.94
N TYR A 47 -17.37 -10.90 12.79
CA TYR A 47 -17.80 -11.27 14.13
C TYR A 47 -19.08 -12.12 14.06
N ASN A 48 -18.98 -13.38 14.50
CA ASN A 48 -20.10 -14.33 14.53
C ASN A 48 -20.53 -14.59 15.98
N GLU A 49 -21.68 -14.02 16.35
CA GLU A 49 -22.24 -14.10 17.69
C GLU A 49 -23.65 -14.71 17.69
N PRO A 50 -23.78 -16.03 17.92
CA PRO A 50 -25.08 -16.70 17.94
C PRO A 50 -26.02 -16.23 19.05
N ASN A 51 -25.51 -15.60 20.11
CA ASN A 51 -26.36 -14.97 21.11
C ASN A 51 -26.92 -13.66 20.54
N THR A 52 -28.23 -13.54 20.38
CA THR A 52 -28.87 -12.33 19.84
C THR A 52 -29.47 -11.42 20.92
N THR A 53 -29.17 -11.65 22.20
CA THR A 53 -29.57 -10.73 23.27
C THR A 53 -28.72 -9.47 23.25
N LEU A 54 -29.33 -8.33 23.61
CA LEU A 54 -28.62 -7.06 23.73
C LEU A 54 -27.55 -7.12 24.84
N PRO A 55 -26.31 -6.65 24.59
CA PRO A 55 -25.33 -6.37 25.63
C PRO A 55 -25.84 -5.32 26.63
N ALA A 56 -25.29 -5.29 27.84
CA ALA A 56 -25.70 -4.39 28.91
C ALA A 56 -25.48 -2.89 28.60
N TYR A 57 -24.64 -2.56 27.63
CA TYR A 57 -24.42 -1.18 27.19
C TYR A 57 -25.43 -0.69 26.14
N ASP A 58 -26.17 -1.61 25.52
CA ASP A 58 -27.27 -1.27 24.62
C ASP A 58 -28.57 -1.21 25.44
N ASP A 59 -29.09 0.01 25.59
CA ASP A 59 -30.31 0.31 26.32
C ASP A 59 -31.54 0.46 25.41
N THR A 60 -31.44 -0.04 24.17
CA THR A 60 -32.52 0.01 23.19
C THR A 60 -33.49 -1.17 23.30
N PHE A 61 -34.41 -1.28 22.32
CA PHE A 61 -35.47 -2.30 22.27
C PHE A 61 -35.36 -3.18 21.01
N SER A 62 -34.18 -3.29 20.41
CA SER A 62 -33.95 -4.01 19.15
C SER A 62 -33.86 -5.53 19.31
N PHE A 63 -33.84 -6.22 18.16
CA PHE A 63 -33.55 -7.64 18.06
C PHE A 63 -32.37 -7.80 17.10
N LEU A 64 -31.27 -8.38 17.58
CA LEU A 64 -30.11 -8.69 16.74
C LEU A 64 -30.43 -9.91 15.86
N SER A 65 -30.06 -9.88 14.58
CA SER A 65 -30.34 -10.98 13.64
C SER A 65 -29.16 -11.95 13.44
N ASN A 66 -27.91 -11.49 13.63
CA ASN A 66 -26.66 -12.22 13.30
C ASN A 66 -26.61 -12.76 11.87
N SER A 67 -26.52 -11.86 10.90
CA SER A 67 -26.41 -12.14 9.47
C SER A 67 -24.97 -12.43 8.99
N SER A 68 -24.15 -13.05 9.86
CA SER A 68 -22.73 -13.30 9.58
C SER A 68 -22.50 -14.27 8.41
N ALA A 69 -23.34 -15.29 8.25
CA ALA A 69 -23.20 -16.27 7.17
C ALA A 69 -23.58 -15.69 5.80
N GLU A 70 -24.62 -14.86 5.77
CA GLU A 70 -25.10 -14.16 4.60
C GLU A 70 -24.05 -13.17 4.10
N ILE A 71 -23.51 -12.34 4.99
CA ILE A 71 -22.43 -11.39 4.67
C ILE A 71 -21.18 -12.13 4.20
N ALA A 72 -20.81 -13.24 4.83
CA ALA A 72 -19.68 -14.06 4.38
C ALA A 72 -19.87 -14.53 2.93
N ALA A 73 -21.04 -15.08 2.60
CA ALA A 73 -21.33 -15.57 1.26
C ALA A 73 -21.28 -14.45 0.20
N ILE A 74 -21.71 -13.24 0.56
CA ILE A 74 -21.61 -12.06 -0.31
C ILE A 74 -20.14 -11.72 -0.56
N LEU A 75 -19.35 -11.53 0.49
CA LEU A 75 -17.94 -11.13 0.36
C LEU A 75 -17.09 -12.19 -0.35
N GLU A 76 -17.32 -13.48 -0.08
CA GLU A 76 -16.69 -14.58 -0.80
C GLU A 76 -17.06 -14.59 -2.29
N SER A 77 -18.26 -14.12 -2.66
CA SER A 77 -18.68 -14.03 -4.07
C SER A 77 -17.90 -12.97 -4.86
N PHE A 78 -17.37 -11.95 -4.19
CA PHE A 78 -16.43 -10.97 -4.74
C PHE A 78 -14.96 -11.43 -4.70
N GLY A 79 -14.69 -12.62 -4.14
CA GLY A 79 -13.35 -13.20 -4.10
C GLY A 79 -12.53 -12.86 -2.86
N PHE A 80 -13.11 -12.19 -1.86
CA PHE A 80 -12.41 -11.88 -0.62
C PHE A 80 -12.17 -13.13 0.26
N SER A 81 -11.12 -13.08 1.08
CA SER A 81 -10.81 -14.13 2.05
C SER A 81 -11.51 -13.84 3.37
N VAL A 82 -12.52 -14.64 3.72
CA VAL A 82 -13.37 -14.41 4.90
C VAL A 82 -13.09 -15.43 6.00
N THR A 83 -12.98 -14.96 7.24
CA THR A 83 -12.92 -15.80 8.45
C THR A 83 -13.99 -15.35 9.45
N LEU A 84 -14.83 -16.30 9.89
CA LEU A 84 -15.76 -16.06 10.98
C LEU A 84 -15.04 -16.18 12.32
N LEU A 85 -15.06 -15.13 13.13
CA LEU A 85 -14.49 -15.13 14.48
C LEU A 85 -15.59 -15.23 15.53
N SER A 86 -15.45 -16.19 16.42
CA SER A 86 -16.29 -16.30 17.61
C SER A 86 -15.85 -15.35 18.73
N LEU A 87 -16.69 -15.24 19.77
CA LEU A 87 -16.32 -14.59 21.02
C LEU A 87 -14.99 -15.13 21.59
N GLU A 88 -14.80 -16.44 21.57
CA GLU A 88 -13.61 -17.10 22.13
C GLU A 88 -12.35 -16.79 21.31
N ASP A 89 -12.46 -16.72 19.99
CA ASP A 89 -11.33 -16.36 19.11
C ASP A 89 -10.82 -14.94 19.41
N ILE A 90 -11.74 -13.98 19.59
CA ILE A 90 -11.38 -12.61 19.94
C ILE A 90 -10.80 -12.53 21.36
N GLN A 91 -11.36 -13.29 22.32
CA GLN A 91 -10.79 -13.39 23.68
C GLN A 91 -9.38 -13.99 23.70
N ASN A 92 -9.07 -14.84 22.73
CA ASN A 92 -7.74 -15.43 22.54
C ASN A 92 -6.81 -14.53 21.70
N HIS A 93 -7.17 -13.25 21.50
CA HIS A 93 -6.37 -12.25 20.79
C HIS A 93 -6.06 -12.60 19.33
N MET A 94 -6.98 -13.32 18.65
CA MET A 94 -6.79 -13.65 17.23
C MET A 94 -7.07 -12.48 16.29
N LEU A 95 -7.87 -11.49 16.72
CA LEU A 95 -8.19 -10.30 15.94
C LEU A 95 -7.03 -9.29 16.00
N THR A 96 -6.20 -9.28 14.97
CA THR A 96 -5.06 -8.37 14.83
C THR A 96 -5.02 -7.77 13.42
N THR A 97 -4.47 -6.57 13.30
CA THR A 97 -4.34 -5.87 12.00
C THR A 97 -3.37 -6.55 11.05
N ALA A 98 -2.46 -7.40 11.56
CA ALA A 98 -1.58 -8.19 10.72
C ALA A 98 -2.25 -9.42 10.07
N ASN A 99 -3.30 -9.96 10.69
CA ASN A 99 -4.06 -11.12 10.20
C ASN A 99 -5.31 -10.72 9.42
N TYR A 100 -5.90 -9.57 9.73
CA TYR A 100 -7.13 -9.07 9.11
C TYR A 100 -7.01 -7.59 8.79
N ASP A 101 -7.43 -7.22 7.59
CA ASP A 101 -7.45 -5.84 7.12
C ASP A 101 -8.75 -5.16 7.56
N VAL A 102 -9.87 -5.90 7.54
CA VAL A 102 -11.21 -5.40 7.86
C VAL A 102 -11.93 -6.32 8.86
N LEU A 103 -12.52 -5.71 9.89
CA LEU A 103 -13.49 -6.34 10.76
C LEU A 103 -14.91 -5.94 10.35
N VAL A 104 -15.72 -6.93 10.01
CA VAL A 104 -17.15 -6.78 9.77
C VAL A 104 -17.91 -7.16 11.03
N ILE A 105 -18.78 -6.26 11.47
CA ILE A 105 -19.73 -6.52 12.56
C ILE A 105 -21.13 -6.48 11.92
N PRO A 106 -21.76 -7.66 11.69
CA PRO A 106 -23.15 -7.78 11.25
C PRO A 106 -24.12 -7.11 12.23
N ASP A 107 -25.43 -7.22 12.00
CA ASP A 107 -26.46 -6.84 12.98
C ASP A 107 -26.39 -7.71 14.25
N THR A 108 -25.39 -7.39 15.05
CA THR A 108 -24.86 -8.01 16.25
C THR A 108 -24.09 -6.93 16.99
N GLU A 109 -23.69 -7.24 18.22
CA GLU A 109 -22.89 -6.33 19.01
C GLU A 109 -21.81 -7.09 19.81
N PRO A 110 -20.59 -6.55 19.92
CA PRO A 110 -19.53 -7.17 20.71
C PRO A 110 -19.96 -7.40 22.16
N ARG A 111 -19.67 -8.59 22.72
CA ARG A 111 -19.96 -8.84 24.14
C ARG A 111 -19.10 -7.97 25.04
N GLU A 112 -19.60 -7.68 26.24
CA GLU A 112 -19.01 -6.71 27.17
C GLU A 112 -17.54 -7.00 27.48
N ASN A 113 -17.15 -8.27 27.47
CA ASN A 113 -15.80 -8.75 27.74
C ASN A 113 -14.84 -8.73 26.54
N ILE A 114 -15.29 -8.34 25.33
CA ILE A 114 -14.45 -8.17 24.14
C ILE A 114 -14.51 -6.77 23.53
N THR A 115 -15.34 -5.87 24.08
CA THR A 115 -15.47 -4.48 23.58
C THR A 115 -14.11 -3.79 23.43
N ASN A 116 -13.20 -3.96 24.40
CA ASN A 116 -11.85 -3.37 24.31
C ASN A 116 -10.98 -4.01 23.21
N TYR A 117 -11.15 -5.30 22.90
CA TYR A 117 -10.37 -5.97 21.85
C TYR A 117 -10.84 -5.58 20.45
N VAL A 118 -12.15 -5.38 20.27
CA VAL A 118 -12.71 -4.80 19.04
C VAL A 118 -12.25 -3.35 18.88
N LEU A 119 -12.29 -2.55 19.95
CA LEU A 119 -11.80 -1.18 19.94
C LEU A 119 -10.29 -1.12 19.66
N GLU A 120 -9.51 -2.06 20.19
CA GLU A 120 -8.06 -2.16 19.95
C GLU A 120 -7.73 -2.41 18.48
N PHE A 121 -8.45 -3.31 17.80
CA PHE A 121 -8.28 -3.54 16.37
C PHE A 121 -8.48 -2.24 15.57
N TRP A 122 -9.55 -1.50 15.85
CA TRP A 122 -9.80 -0.20 15.22
C TRP A 122 -8.70 0.82 15.57
N LEU A 123 -8.35 0.97 16.84
CA LEU A 123 -7.29 1.89 17.30
C LEU A 123 -5.91 1.52 16.75
N GLY A 124 -5.70 0.26 16.35
CA GLY A 124 -4.49 -0.24 15.69
C GLY A 124 -4.44 0.07 14.18
N GLY A 125 -5.49 0.66 13.62
CA GLY A 125 -5.57 1.03 12.21
C GLY A 125 -6.41 0.08 11.35
N GLY A 126 -7.02 -0.96 11.92
CA GLY A 126 -7.90 -1.87 11.18
C GLY A 126 -9.21 -1.21 10.75
N GLY A 127 -9.68 -1.52 9.54
CA GLY A 127 -10.94 -1.00 9.01
C GLY A 127 -12.17 -1.69 9.63
N VAL A 128 -13.25 -0.95 9.89
CA VAL A 128 -14.49 -1.53 10.45
C VAL A 128 -15.68 -1.29 9.53
N LEU A 129 -16.38 -2.37 9.17
CA LEU A 129 -17.69 -2.32 8.51
C LEU A 129 -18.77 -2.73 9.50
N GLY A 130 -19.59 -1.79 9.92
CA GLY A 130 -20.71 -2.02 10.83
C GLY A 130 -22.06 -2.09 10.11
N PHE A 131 -22.94 -2.95 10.60
CA PHE A 131 -24.31 -3.08 10.10
C PHE A 131 -25.34 -2.79 11.19
N ASP A 132 -26.41 -2.08 10.79
CA ASP A 132 -27.63 -1.85 11.58
C ASP A 132 -27.34 -1.52 13.06
N SER A 133 -27.65 -2.41 14.01
CA SER A 133 -27.52 -2.17 15.46
C SER A 133 -26.08 -1.88 15.93
N TRP A 134 -25.05 -2.15 15.12
CA TRP A 134 -23.66 -1.81 15.43
C TRP A 134 -23.47 -0.34 15.88
N ALA A 135 -24.36 0.57 15.46
CA ALA A 135 -24.39 1.96 15.90
C ALA A 135 -24.31 2.12 17.44
N ALA A 136 -24.94 1.22 18.21
CA ALA A 136 -24.88 1.24 19.67
C ALA A 136 -23.46 1.03 20.19
N TYR A 137 -22.75 0.03 19.65
CA TYR A 137 -21.35 -0.22 20.00
C TYR A 137 -20.44 0.92 19.54
N ALA A 138 -20.65 1.46 18.34
CA ALA A 138 -19.85 2.57 17.81
C ALA A 138 -19.93 3.81 18.72
N CYS A 139 -21.12 4.14 19.23
CA CYS A 139 -21.34 5.17 20.24
C CYS A 139 -20.70 4.79 21.59
N TYR A 140 -20.95 3.58 22.08
CA TYR A 140 -20.46 3.12 23.39
C TYR A 140 -18.92 3.15 23.47
N ALA A 141 -18.25 2.70 22.41
CA ALA A 141 -16.80 2.67 22.30
C ALA A 141 -16.20 4.08 22.07
N GLY A 142 -17.00 5.05 21.64
CA GLY A 142 -16.55 6.40 21.28
C GLY A 142 -15.87 6.47 19.91
N ILE A 143 -16.25 5.56 18.99
CA ILE A 143 -15.83 5.57 17.59
C ILE A 143 -16.67 6.62 16.84
N LEU A 144 -18.01 6.53 16.97
CA LEU A 144 -18.96 7.42 16.30
C LEU A 144 -20.08 7.86 17.26
N PRO A 145 -20.05 9.10 17.76
CA PRO A 145 -18.88 9.97 17.90
C PRO A 145 -18.22 9.82 19.29
N PRO A 146 -16.98 10.31 19.49
CA PRO A 146 -16.29 10.27 20.79
C PRO A 146 -17.11 10.77 21.99
N GLU A 147 -17.98 11.76 21.79
CA GLU A 147 -18.83 12.36 22.80
C GLU A 147 -19.89 11.40 23.33
N ALA A 148 -20.23 10.34 22.57
CA ALA A 148 -21.17 9.31 22.99
C ALA A 148 -20.53 8.23 23.87
N LYS A 149 -19.20 8.24 24.05
CA LYS A 149 -18.45 7.20 24.76
C LYS A 149 -19.09 6.84 26.10
N GLY A 150 -19.36 5.55 26.28
CA GLY A 150 -20.01 4.99 27.47
C GLY A 150 -21.55 5.03 27.45
N SER A 151 -22.17 5.46 26.35
CA SER A 151 -23.63 5.43 26.13
C SER A 151 -23.95 4.79 24.78
N SER A 152 -25.17 4.28 24.59
CA SER A 152 -25.62 3.76 23.29
C SER A 152 -25.77 4.85 22.23
N GLY A 153 -25.88 6.13 22.61
CA GLY A 153 -26.14 7.26 21.69
C GLY A 153 -27.56 7.30 21.11
N TYR A 154 -28.43 6.38 21.52
CA TYR A 154 -29.79 6.24 21.02
C TYR A 154 -30.64 7.50 21.25
N ASN A 155 -31.49 7.88 20.29
CA ASN A 155 -32.28 9.11 20.21
C ASN A 155 -31.48 10.43 20.19
N THR A 156 -30.15 10.37 20.18
CA THR A 156 -29.29 11.56 20.05
C THR A 156 -28.54 11.53 18.74
N TYR A 157 -27.75 10.48 18.51
CA TYR A 157 -26.91 10.34 17.32
C TYR A 157 -27.50 9.38 16.29
N TRP A 158 -28.31 8.42 16.72
CA TRP A 158 -29.00 7.49 15.82
C TRP A 158 -30.34 7.04 16.43
N SER A 159 -31.21 6.46 15.60
CA SER A 159 -32.51 5.92 16.01
C SER A 159 -32.99 4.83 15.05
N TYR A 160 -33.92 3.98 15.51
CA TYR A 160 -34.62 3.03 14.64
C TYR A 160 -35.71 3.76 13.85
N ILE A 161 -35.52 3.88 12.54
CA ILE A 161 -36.42 4.59 11.63
C ILE A 161 -36.79 3.67 10.47
N TYR A 162 -38.02 3.81 9.96
CA TYR A 162 -38.44 3.10 8.76
C TYR A 162 -37.73 3.68 7.53
N VAL A 163 -36.94 2.84 6.86
CA VAL A 163 -36.21 3.16 5.63
C VAL A 163 -36.94 2.52 4.45
N ASP A 164 -37.56 3.35 3.60
CA ASP A 164 -38.18 2.87 2.37
C ASP A 164 -37.12 2.57 1.31
N SER A 165 -36.14 3.47 1.18
CA SER A 165 -35.02 3.33 0.26
C SER A 165 -33.75 4.01 0.80
N ILE A 166 -32.61 3.46 0.42
CA ILE A 166 -31.30 4.10 0.55
C ILE A 166 -31.07 4.92 -0.72
N ASN A 167 -30.86 6.22 -0.58
CA ASN A 167 -30.63 7.14 -1.71
C ASN A 167 -29.20 7.67 -1.67
N VAL A 168 -28.41 7.36 -2.71
CA VAL A 168 -27.01 7.77 -2.81
C VAL A 168 -26.93 9.26 -3.09
N THR A 169 -26.18 9.99 -2.26
CA THR A 169 -26.09 11.45 -2.33
C THR A 169 -24.67 11.95 -2.64
N THR A 170 -23.67 11.09 -2.56
CA THR A 170 -22.26 11.44 -2.78
C THR A 170 -21.55 10.35 -3.56
N ARG A 171 -20.73 10.76 -4.54
CA ARG A 171 -19.75 9.90 -5.20
C ARG A 171 -18.59 9.69 -4.24
N HIS A 172 -18.27 8.44 -3.95
CA HIS A 172 -17.24 8.05 -2.99
C HIS A 172 -16.80 6.61 -3.34
N PRO A 173 -15.58 6.17 -2.99
CA PRO A 173 -15.15 4.79 -3.27
C PRO A 173 -16.12 3.72 -2.77
N VAL A 174 -16.74 3.92 -1.60
CA VAL A 174 -17.81 3.04 -1.04
C VAL A 174 -19.05 2.94 -1.94
N SER A 175 -19.31 3.96 -2.76
CA SER A 175 -20.43 4.05 -3.71
C SER A 175 -19.94 4.08 -5.16
N LYS A 176 -18.77 3.49 -5.46
CA LYS A 176 -18.10 3.57 -6.76
C LYS A 176 -19.00 3.18 -7.93
N ASN A 177 -19.84 2.17 -7.76
CA ASN A 177 -20.76 1.70 -8.79
C ASN A 177 -22.11 2.44 -8.85
N TYR A 178 -22.30 3.48 -8.03
CA TYR A 178 -23.56 4.21 -7.89
C TYR A 178 -23.46 5.65 -8.33
N GLN A 179 -24.47 6.13 -9.05
CA GLN A 179 -24.62 7.53 -9.38
C GLN A 179 -25.42 8.27 -8.31
N ILE A 180 -25.21 9.59 -8.21
CA ILE A 180 -26.01 10.43 -7.30
C ILE A 180 -27.49 10.34 -7.70
N GLY A 181 -28.34 10.01 -6.74
CA GLY A 181 -29.78 9.79 -6.92
C GLY A 181 -30.17 8.34 -7.19
N ASP A 182 -29.21 7.41 -7.31
CA ASP A 182 -29.51 5.98 -7.35
C ASP A 182 -30.14 5.54 -6.02
N THR A 183 -31.15 4.67 -6.12
CA THR A 183 -31.93 4.22 -4.96
C THR A 183 -31.97 2.70 -4.84
N VAL A 184 -31.76 2.19 -3.62
CA VAL A 184 -31.92 0.78 -3.27
C VAL A 184 -33.13 0.65 -2.34
N ASN A 185 -34.13 -0.13 -2.75
CA ASN A 185 -35.33 -0.35 -1.92
C ASN A 185 -35.02 -1.28 -0.74
N ILE A 186 -35.39 -0.90 0.48
CA ILE A 186 -35.17 -1.69 1.70
C ILE A 186 -36.49 -2.11 2.32
N GLY A 187 -37.29 -1.16 2.81
CA GLY A 187 -38.60 -1.43 3.40
C GLY A 187 -38.57 -2.06 4.79
N SER A 188 -37.64 -1.65 5.66
CA SER A 188 -37.47 -2.15 7.03
C SER A 188 -37.28 -1.01 8.04
N THR A 189 -37.36 -1.31 9.33
CA THR A 189 -37.02 -0.36 10.41
C THR A 189 -35.60 -0.66 10.88
N LEU A 190 -34.67 0.26 10.62
CA LEU A 190 -33.23 0.06 10.79
C LEU A 190 -32.61 1.22 11.56
N ALA A 191 -31.40 1.01 12.07
CA ALA A 191 -30.57 2.01 12.71
C ALA A 191 -30.06 3.03 11.68
N VAL A 192 -30.46 4.28 11.88
CA VAL A 192 -30.15 5.40 10.99
C VAL A 192 -29.55 6.53 11.81
N TRP A 193 -28.48 7.15 11.30
CA TRP A 193 -27.79 8.25 11.98
C TRP A 193 -28.51 9.57 11.76
N ASN A 194 -28.51 10.43 12.79
CA ASN A 194 -28.93 11.83 12.68
C ASN A 194 -27.76 12.68 12.21
N TRP A 195 -27.78 13.13 10.96
CA TRP A 195 -26.69 13.90 10.36
C TRP A 195 -26.42 15.20 11.12
N THR A 196 -27.48 15.95 11.43
CA THR A 196 -27.36 17.24 12.14
C THR A 196 -26.66 17.08 13.49
N ALA A 197 -26.95 16.02 14.24
CA ALA A 197 -26.28 15.73 15.52
C ALA A 197 -24.82 15.34 15.32
N LEU A 198 -24.51 14.47 14.34
CA LEU A 198 -23.14 14.07 14.03
C LEU A 198 -22.28 15.26 13.60
N MET A 199 -22.83 16.21 12.83
CA MET A 199 -22.12 17.42 12.40
C MET A 199 -21.84 18.42 13.55
N THR A 200 -22.26 18.13 14.79
CA THR A 200 -21.84 18.90 15.98
C THR A 200 -20.69 18.27 16.75
N SER A 201 -20.21 17.10 16.32
CA SER A 201 -19.14 16.36 16.98
C SER A 201 -17.74 16.77 16.52
N ASP A 202 -16.74 16.40 17.30
CA ASP A 202 -15.32 16.60 17.01
C ASP A 202 -14.83 15.82 15.76
N VAL A 203 -15.63 14.87 15.25
CA VAL A 203 -15.29 14.06 14.06
C VAL A 203 -16.02 14.51 12.79
N ALA A 204 -16.77 15.60 12.84
CA ALA A 204 -17.62 16.06 11.74
C ALA A 204 -16.87 16.24 10.40
N ASP A 205 -15.65 16.80 10.43
CA ASP A 205 -14.83 17.04 9.23
C ASP A 205 -14.26 15.75 8.60
N SER A 206 -14.32 14.64 9.34
CA SER A 206 -13.88 13.31 8.87
C SER A 206 -15.04 12.43 8.38
N LEU A 207 -16.29 12.93 8.43
CA LEU A 207 -17.48 12.17 8.03
C LEU A 207 -17.92 12.50 6.61
N THR A 208 -18.22 11.46 5.84
CA THR A 208 -18.86 11.57 4.53
C THR A 208 -20.23 10.89 4.58
N LYS A 209 -21.28 11.65 4.25
CA LYS A 209 -22.63 11.11 4.06
C LYS A 209 -22.73 10.43 2.68
N ILE A 210 -22.73 9.11 2.65
CA ILE A 210 -22.79 8.33 1.40
C ILE A 210 -24.22 8.27 0.89
N ALA A 211 -25.16 7.95 1.77
CA ALA A 211 -26.57 7.82 1.44
C ALA A 211 -27.47 8.21 2.61
N HIS A 212 -28.72 8.54 2.28
CA HIS A 212 -29.75 8.87 3.27
C HIS A 212 -31.08 8.16 2.96
N ASN A 213 -32.01 8.25 3.90
CA ASN A 213 -33.36 7.74 3.74
C ASN A 213 -34.09 8.54 2.65
N GLY A 214 -34.83 7.87 1.77
CA GLY A 214 -35.45 8.50 0.60
C GLY A 214 -36.36 9.70 0.90
N ASN A 215 -36.91 9.77 2.12
CA ASN A 215 -37.83 10.83 2.54
C ASN A 215 -37.20 11.91 3.44
N ASN A 216 -35.97 11.74 3.92
CA ASN A 216 -35.32 12.67 4.85
C ASN A 216 -33.78 12.61 4.72
N GLU A 217 -33.16 13.74 4.33
CA GLU A 217 -31.70 13.83 4.16
C GLU A 217 -30.90 13.87 5.48
N ASP A 218 -31.59 14.12 6.61
CA ASP A 218 -30.98 14.11 7.95
C ASP A 218 -30.89 12.69 8.53
N GLU A 219 -31.56 11.73 7.90
CA GLU A 219 -31.60 10.32 8.26
C GLU A 219 -30.59 9.55 7.40
N VAL A 220 -29.34 9.46 7.87
CA VAL A 220 -28.22 8.86 7.13
C VAL A 220 -28.24 7.33 7.23
N THR A 221 -28.30 6.69 6.07
CA THR A 221 -28.44 5.23 5.89
C THR A 221 -27.12 4.55 5.54
N ALA A 222 -26.17 5.29 4.98
CA ALA A 222 -24.79 4.86 4.85
C ALA A 222 -23.84 6.05 5.05
N LEU A 223 -22.78 5.85 5.81
CA LEU A 223 -21.72 6.84 6.03
C LEU A 223 -20.35 6.21 5.99
N ALA A 224 -19.36 7.02 5.66
CA ALA A 224 -17.94 6.71 5.77
C ALA A 224 -17.29 7.69 6.76
N PHE A 225 -16.34 7.19 7.54
CA PHE A 225 -15.56 7.94 8.52
C PHE A 225 -14.08 7.62 8.30
N ASP A 226 -13.31 8.65 7.94
CA ASP A 226 -11.85 8.57 7.80
C ASP A 226 -11.19 9.49 8.84
N PRO A 227 -10.87 8.97 10.03
CA PRO A 227 -10.33 9.77 11.11
C PRO A 227 -8.94 10.33 10.76
N SER A 228 -8.73 11.60 11.12
CA SER A 228 -7.44 12.30 11.01
C SER A 228 -6.63 12.30 12.31
N ASP A 229 -7.15 11.68 13.38
CA ASP A 229 -6.57 11.75 14.72
C ASP A 229 -6.28 10.38 15.37
N ARG A 230 -7.08 9.34 15.08
CA ARG A 230 -6.91 8.00 15.65
C ARG A 230 -7.67 6.90 14.89
N GLY A 231 -7.16 5.68 14.98
CA GLY A 231 -7.85 4.48 14.49
C GLY A 231 -7.96 4.37 12.97
N GLY A 232 -8.52 3.26 12.51
CA GLY A 232 -8.75 2.97 11.10
C GLY A 232 -10.02 3.62 10.54
N LYS A 233 -10.24 3.42 9.24
CA LYS A 233 -11.47 3.85 8.55
C LYS A 233 -12.68 3.06 9.02
N VAL A 234 -13.86 3.65 8.90
CA VAL A 234 -15.13 3.04 9.30
C VAL A 234 -16.20 3.29 8.24
N VAL A 235 -17.01 2.28 7.96
CA VAL A 235 -18.25 2.40 7.18
C VAL A 235 -19.38 1.80 7.99
N HIS A 236 -20.53 2.48 8.01
CA HIS A 236 -21.78 1.90 8.49
C HIS A 236 -22.81 1.86 7.37
N ILE A 237 -23.50 0.73 7.24
CA ILE A 237 -24.58 0.52 6.29
C ILE A 237 -25.81 0.04 7.07
N CYS A 238 -26.96 0.72 6.90
CA CYS A 238 -28.21 0.30 7.53
C CYS A 238 -28.77 -0.92 6.79
N TRP A 239 -28.42 -2.11 7.25
CA TRP A 239 -28.91 -3.36 6.69
C TRP A 239 -28.83 -4.49 7.72
N ASP A 240 -29.93 -5.21 7.92
CA ASP A 240 -30.07 -6.27 8.92
C ASP A 240 -29.73 -7.68 8.38
N GLY A 241 -29.50 -7.81 7.07
CA GLY A 241 -29.18 -9.08 6.40
C GLY A 241 -30.35 -9.80 5.72
N ASP A 242 -31.61 -9.40 5.96
CA ASP A 242 -32.78 -10.23 5.62
C ASP A 242 -33.54 -9.81 4.32
N TYR A 243 -33.21 -8.66 3.71
CA TYR A 243 -33.91 -8.04 2.55
C TYR A 243 -32.92 -7.22 1.69
N PRO A 244 -33.07 -6.95 0.36
CA PRO A 244 -34.30 -6.95 -0.43
C PRO A 244 -34.46 -8.11 -1.44
N SER A 245 -35.62 -8.12 -2.11
CA SER A 245 -36.05 -9.13 -3.09
C SER A 245 -35.20 -9.22 -4.37
N ASP A 246 -34.29 -8.27 -4.61
CA ASP A 246 -33.25 -8.33 -5.64
C ASP A 246 -32.01 -7.55 -5.13
N PRO A 247 -31.09 -8.22 -4.41
CA PRO A 247 -30.10 -7.57 -3.55
C PRO A 247 -28.75 -7.26 -4.22
N SER A 248 -28.65 -7.38 -5.55
CA SER A 248 -27.37 -7.23 -6.27
C SER A 248 -26.68 -5.88 -6.01
N ASP A 249 -27.47 -4.81 -5.90
CA ASP A 249 -26.91 -3.47 -5.85
C ASP A 249 -26.21 -3.25 -4.50
N LEU A 250 -26.89 -3.53 -3.37
CA LEU A 250 -26.30 -3.33 -2.03
C LEU A 250 -25.04 -4.17 -1.81
N TYR A 251 -24.96 -5.35 -2.43
CA TYR A 251 -23.78 -6.21 -2.35
C TYR A 251 -22.53 -5.56 -2.91
N GLN A 252 -22.68 -4.76 -3.99
CA GLN A 252 -21.57 -4.00 -4.54
C GLN A 252 -21.10 -2.91 -3.57
N MET A 253 -22.01 -2.19 -2.89
CA MET A 253 -21.64 -1.21 -1.87
C MET A 253 -20.89 -1.85 -0.69
N ILE A 254 -21.27 -3.08 -0.31
CA ILE A 254 -20.59 -3.84 0.74
C ILE A 254 -19.16 -4.21 0.30
N ALA A 255 -18.97 -4.65 -0.94
CA ALA A 255 -17.65 -4.97 -1.49
C ALA A 255 -16.77 -3.71 -1.61
N ASP A 256 -17.32 -2.65 -2.20
CA ASP A 256 -16.66 -1.34 -2.36
C ASP A 256 -16.27 -0.76 -0.99
N ALA A 257 -17.10 -0.95 0.05
CA ALA A 257 -16.77 -0.56 1.42
C ALA A 257 -15.54 -1.30 1.96
N VAL A 258 -15.46 -2.61 1.75
CA VAL A 258 -14.32 -3.42 2.21
C VAL A 258 -13.01 -2.99 1.53
N GLU A 259 -13.04 -2.72 0.22
CA GLU A 259 -11.87 -2.23 -0.51
C GLU A 259 -11.39 -0.88 0.05
N TRP A 260 -12.31 0.07 0.28
CA TRP A 260 -11.95 1.38 0.84
C TRP A 260 -11.47 1.33 2.29
N LEU A 261 -11.99 0.38 3.07
CA LEU A 261 -11.63 0.16 4.48
C LEU A 261 -10.24 -0.46 4.66
N CYS A 262 -9.69 -1.09 3.63
CA CYS A 262 -8.36 -1.69 3.68
C CYS A 262 -7.32 -0.61 4.02
N PRO A 263 -6.48 -0.80 5.06
CA PRO A 263 -5.61 0.27 5.56
C PRO A 263 -4.37 0.53 4.69
N HIS A 264 -3.93 -0.45 3.90
CA HIS A 264 -2.68 -0.40 3.12
C HIS A 264 -1.52 0.27 3.89
N PRO A 265 -1.04 -0.34 4.99
CA PRO A 265 -0.12 0.36 5.87
C PRO A 265 1.27 0.52 5.27
N LYS A 266 1.93 1.64 5.56
CA LYS A 266 3.36 1.86 5.30
C LYS A 266 4.24 0.81 5.98
N GLY A 267 3.82 0.34 7.15
CA GLY A 267 4.48 -0.73 7.88
C GLY A 267 3.69 -1.19 9.10
N ARG A 268 4.00 -2.40 9.55
CA ARG A 268 3.30 -3.11 10.63
C ARG A 268 4.15 -3.13 11.90
N ILE A 269 3.59 -2.64 13.00
CA ILE A 269 4.29 -2.47 14.28
C ILE A 269 3.66 -3.41 15.33
N LEU A 270 4.51 -4.12 16.07
CA LEU A 270 4.12 -4.99 17.17
C LEU A 270 4.65 -4.47 18.51
N PHE A 271 3.77 -4.23 19.46
CA PHE A 271 4.11 -3.85 20.83
C PHE A 271 4.10 -5.07 21.75
N ASP A 272 5.20 -5.34 22.45
CA ASP A 272 5.31 -6.51 23.31
C ASP A 272 4.66 -6.31 24.69
N LEU A 273 3.48 -6.91 24.90
CA LEU A 273 2.88 -7.07 26.23
C LEU A 273 3.34 -8.36 26.92
N SER A 274 3.91 -9.30 26.17
CA SER A 274 4.14 -10.66 26.64
C SER A 274 5.26 -10.76 27.69
N HIS A 275 6.15 -9.78 27.73
CA HIS A 275 7.20 -9.64 28.76
C HIS A 275 6.86 -8.61 29.85
N ALA A 276 5.57 -8.32 30.05
CA ALA A 276 5.05 -7.42 31.07
C ALA A 276 5.77 -6.06 31.08
N PRO A 277 5.60 -5.23 30.04
CA PRO A 277 6.28 -3.95 29.96
C PRO A 277 5.91 -3.05 31.13
N TYR A 278 6.86 -2.20 31.53
CA TYR A 278 6.62 -1.24 32.61
C TYR A 278 5.47 -0.29 32.28
N TYR A 279 5.37 0.16 31.03
CA TYR A 279 4.31 1.02 30.53
C TYR A 279 3.49 0.31 29.44
N GLY A 280 2.17 0.35 29.58
CA GLY A 280 1.20 -0.11 28.58
C GLY A 280 0.67 1.03 27.71
N VAL A 281 0.06 0.67 26.61
CA VAL A 281 -0.56 1.60 25.66
C VAL A 281 -1.88 2.08 26.24
N ASP A 282 -2.80 1.17 26.53
CA ASP A 282 -4.16 1.45 26.98
C ASP A 282 -4.39 1.12 28.45
N PHE A 283 -5.54 1.55 28.98
CA PHE A 283 -5.92 1.31 30.38
C PHE A 283 -6.20 -0.18 30.65
N TRP A 284 -6.71 -0.90 29.65
CA TRP A 284 -7.11 -2.30 29.78
C TRP A 284 -5.97 -3.29 29.51
N ASP A 285 -4.78 -2.81 29.15
CA ASP A 285 -3.64 -3.66 28.84
C ASP A 285 -3.26 -4.52 30.05
N TYR A 286 -2.93 -5.79 29.78
CA TYR A 286 -2.44 -6.72 30.77
C TYR A 286 -1.56 -7.78 30.10
N PRO A 287 -0.40 -8.16 30.68
CA PRO A 287 0.19 -7.63 31.91
C PRO A 287 0.98 -6.34 31.65
N VAL A 288 0.78 -5.30 32.47
CA VAL A 288 1.60 -4.07 32.48
C VAL A 288 1.71 -3.53 33.90
N LYS A 289 2.76 -2.77 34.22
CA LYS A 289 2.86 -2.08 35.53
C LYS A 289 1.99 -0.83 35.60
N PHE A 290 1.98 -0.03 34.53
CA PHE A 290 1.13 1.15 34.39
C PHE A 290 0.55 1.26 32.98
N GLY A 291 -0.78 1.17 32.85
CA GLY A 291 -1.48 1.39 31.57
C GLY A 291 -1.68 2.86 31.20
N SER A 292 -2.25 3.09 30.01
CA SER A 292 -2.60 4.42 29.46
C SER A 292 -1.42 5.38 29.29
N LYS A 293 -0.25 4.87 28.92
CA LYS A 293 0.96 5.68 28.77
C LYS A 293 1.26 6.07 27.34
N TYR A 294 0.88 5.25 26.36
CA TYR A 294 1.28 5.44 24.96
C TYR A 294 0.11 5.59 23.98
N THR A 295 -1.09 5.92 24.45
CA THR A 295 -2.26 6.09 23.55
C THR A 295 -2.01 7.12 22.45
N LYS A 296 -1.45 8.31 22.79
CA LYS A 296 -1.16 9.35 21.79
C LYS A 296 -0.09 8.93 20.80
N TRP A 297 0.89 8.15 21.24
CA TRP A 297 1.94 7.66 20.35
C TRP A 297 1.38 6.64 19.35
N ARG A 298 0.57 5.68 19.80
CA ARG A 298 -0.18 4.77 18.91
C ARG A 298 -1.05 5.55 17.93
N ASP A 299 -1.88 6.47 18.41
CA ASP A 299 -2.80 7.23 17.55
C ASP A 299 -2.05 8.04 16.49
N MET A 300 -0.92 8.65 16.88
CA MET A 300 -0.03 9.33 15.94
C MET A 300 0.55 8.39 14.89
N LEU A 301 1.04 7.20 15.27
CA LEU A 301 1.55 6.20 14.31
C LEU A 301 0.46 5.77 13.32
N VAL A 302 -0.75 5.47 13.81
CA VAL A 302 -1.86 5.06 12.95
C VAL A 302 -2.27 6.18 11.99
N ASN A 303 -2.28 7.43 12.45
CA ASN A 303 -2.51 8.58 11.59
C ASN A 303 -1.41 8.79 10.52
N HIS A 304 -0.22 8.21 10.71
CA HIS A 304 0.88 8.22 9.72
C HIS A 304 0.95 6.90 8.95
N THR A 305 -0.21 6.26 8.74
CA THR A 305 -0.42 5.05 7.92
C THR A 305 0.33 3.80 8.39
N PHE A 306 0.76 3.75 9.65
CA PHE A 306 1.25 2.51 10.27
C PHE A 306 0.10 1.71 10.88
N THR A 307 0.24 0.40 10.98
CA THR A 307 -0.64 -0.44 11.81
C THR A 307 0.07 -0.81 13.11
N PHE A 308 -0.72 -0.99 14.18
CA PHE A 308 -0.20 -1.19 15.52
C PHE A 308 -0.96 -2.32 16.24
N ASP A 309 -0.29 -3.45 16.44
CA ASP A 309 -0.80 -4.60 17.19
C ASP A 309 -0.08 -4.74 18.54
N LYS A 310 -0.69 -5.52 19.45
CA LYS A 310 -0.12 -5.86 20.74
C LYS A 310 0.06 -7.38 20.88
N LEU A 311 1.25 -7.81 21.29
CA LEU A 311 1.55 -9.21 21.53
C LEU A 311 1.21 -9.59 22.98
N TYR A 312 0.05 -10.21 23.19
CA TYR A 312 -0.33 -10.74 24.49
C TYR A 312 0.40 -12.05 24.84
N PRO A 313 0.59 -12.36 26.14
CA PRO A 313 1.15 -13.64 26.56
C PRO A 313 0.37 -14.83 26.00
N SER A 314 1.09 -15.82 25.45
CA SER A 314 0.48 -16.99 24.82
C SER A 314 1.13 -18.28 25.30
N ALA A 315 0.30 -19.30 25.54
CA ALA A 315 0.77 -20.64 25.91
C ALA A 315 1.53 -21.34 24.77
N GLU A 316 1.35 -20.88 23.52
CA GLU A 316 2.02 -21.39 22.33
C GLU A 316 3.41 -20.75 22.10
N GLY A 317 3.78 -19.80 22.96
CA GLY A 317 5.02 -19.02 22.87
C GLY A 317 4.79 -17.60 22.38
N ASN A 318 5.66 -16.67 22.79
CA ASN A 318 5.49 -15.24 22.55
C ASN A 318 6.25 -14.78 21.29
N LEU A 319 7.58 -14.58 21.39
CA LEU A 319 8.42 -14.11 20.28
C LEU A 319 8.87 -15.29 19.39
N THR A 320 7.91 -15.90 18.70
CA THR A 320 8.14 -17.00 17.75
C THR A 320 8.35 -16.47 16.33
N SER A 321 8.99 -17.25 15.45
CA SER A 321 9.25 -16.85 14.06
C SER A 321 7.97 -16.54 13.29
N ASP A 322 6.94 -17.37 13.44
CA ASP A 322 5.67 -17.20 12.73
C ASP A 322 4.95 -15.92 13.14
N LYS A 323 4.98 -15.57 14.44
CA LYS A 323 4.38 -14.32 14.93
C LYS A 323 5.15 -13.09 14.47
N LEU A 324 6.48 -13.12 14.51
CA LEU A 324 7.31 -11.97 14.09
C LEU A 324 7.32 -11.75 12.57
N ALA A 325 7.15 -12.81 11.78
CA ALA A 325 7.15 -12.73 10.31
C ALA A 325 6.05 -11.83 9.73
N LEU A 326 5.01 -11.54 10.50
CA LEU A 326 3.88 -10.70 10.11
C LEU A 326 4.15 -9.19 10.27
N TYR A 327 5.24 -8.81 10.93
CA TYR A 327 5.53 -7.44 11.34
C TYR A 327 6.86 -6.94 10.78
N ASP A 328 6.98 -5.63 10.68
CA ASP A 328 8.22 -4.95 10.29
C ASP A 328 9.01 -4.50 11.52
N VAL A 329 8.31 -4.08 12.58
CA VAL A 329 8.93 -3.52 13.80
C VAL A 329 8.40 -4.22 15.05
N LEU A 330 9.31 -4.62 15.94
CA LEU A 330 9.02 -5.04 17.30
C LEU A 330 9.41 -3.92 18.28
N ILE A 331 8.50 -3.56 19.17
CA ILE A 331 8.73 -2.59 20.24
C ILE A 331 8.84 -3.32 21.58
N ILE A 332 9.98 -3.17 22.25
CA ILE A 332 10.24 -3.67 23.60
C ILE A 332 10.37 -2.48 24.55
N VAL A 333 9.53 -2.42 25.59
CA VAL A 333 9.52 -1.31 26.55
C VAL A 333 9.78 -1.83 27.97
N ALA A 334 10.94 -1.50 28.53
CA ALA A 334 11.32 -1.80 29.92
C ALA A 334 10.71 -3.13 30.44
N PRO A 335 11.09 -4.27 29.85
CA PRO A 335 10.42 -5.55 30.08
C PRO A 335 10.68 -6.02 31.51
N GLN A 336 9.61 -6.32 32.26
CA GLN A 336 9.74 -6.81 33.64
C GLN A 336 10.02 -8.30 33.72
N LEU A 337 9.72 -9.06 32.65
CA LEU A 337 10.08 -10.46 32.53
C LEU A 337 11.29 -10.62 31.61
N ASN A 338 12.14 -11.60 31.93
CA ASN A 338 13.28 -11.91 31.09
C ASN A 338 12.87 -12.77 29.89
N PHE A 339 13.66 -12.68 28.82
CA PHE A 339 13.49 -13.45 27.60
C PHE A 339 14.06 -14.86 27.76
N SER A 340 13.48 -15.84 27.07
CA SER A 340 14.10 -17.15 26.90
C SER A 340 15.25 -17.09 25.90
N THR A 341 16.20 -18.03 25.99
CA THR A 341 17.28 -18.15 24.98
C THR A 341 16.73 -18.35 23.57
N ASN A 342 15.60 -19.05 23.42
CA ASN A 342 14.96 -19.26 22.11
C ASN A 342 14.41 -17.96 21.53
N GLU A 343 13.79 -17.11 22.36
CA GLU A 343 13.28 -15.81 21.92
C GLU A 343 14.42 -14.88 21.50
N VAL A 344 15.53 -14.84 22.25
CA VAL A 344 16.71 -14.05 21.85
C VAL A 344 17.22 -14.49 20.48
N VAL A 345 17.41 -15.81 20.26
CA VAL A 345 17.82 -16.34 18.95
C VAL A 345 16.81 -16.00 17.85
N THR A 346 15.52 -16.10 18.16
CA THR A 346 14.44 -15.84 17.19
C THR A 346 14.41 -14.38 16.77
N VAL A 347 14.50 -13.45 17.72
CA VAL A 347 14.56 -12.00 17.45
C VAL A 347 15.84 -11.66 16.68
N THR A 348 17.01 -12.20 17.07
CA THR A 348 18.25 -11.95 16.33
C THR A 348 18.19 -12.45 14.88
N ASN A 349 17.64 -13.65 14.66
CA ASN A 349 17.47 -14.18 13.30
C ASN A 349 16.46 -13.36 12.50
N TRP A 350 15.35 -12.94 13.12
CA TRP A 350 14.35 -12.10 12.46
C TRP A 350 14.95 -10.75 12.05
N ILE A 351 15.73 -10.10 12.93
CA ILE A 351 16.46 -8.86 12.60
C ILE A 351 17.45 -9.09 11.45
N THR A 352 18.24 -10.17 11.50
CA THR A 352 19.20 -10.50 10.43
C THR A 352 18.52 -10.57 9.06
N ASN A 353 17.26 -11.01 9.02
CA ASN A 353 16.45 -11.13 7.81
C ASN A 353 15.53 -9.92 7.57
N GLY A 354 15.81 -8.75 8.16
CA GLY A 354 15.13 -7.49 7.90
C GLY A 354 13.97 -7.14 8.82
N GLY A 355 13.83 -7.80 9.96
CA GLY A 355 13.03 -7.27 11.06
C GLY A 355 13.73 -6.09 11.74
N SER A 356 12.97 -5.18 12.33
CA SER A 356 13.51 -4.03 13.04
C SER A 356 13.08 -3.99 14.50
N LEU A 357 13.98 -3.54 15.38
CA LEU A 357 13.78 -3.56 16.83
C LEU A 357 13.90 -2.16 17.42
N LEU A 358 12.83 -1.68 18.05
CA LEU A 358 12.86 -0.50 18.92
C LEU A 358 12.88 -0.95 20.38
N ILE A 359 13.84 -0.46 21.14
CA ILE A 359 13.95 -0.74 22.57
C ILE A 359 13.90 0.55 23.36
N LEU A 360 13.02 0.60 24.35
CA LEU A 360 12.93 1.68 25.32
C LEU A 360 13.39 1.19 26.70
N GLY A 361 14.55 1.66 27.15
CA GLY A 361 15.06 1.42 28.51
C GLY A 361 14.71 2.56 29.47
N ASP A 362 15.21 2.52 30.69
CA ASP A 362 15.09 3.64 31.64
C ASP A 362 16.37 3.71 32.50
N ASN A 363 16.43 4.60 33.48
CA ASN A 363 17.49 4.63 34.46
C ASN A 363 17.58 3.32 35.25
N LYS A 364 18.80 3.02 35.71
CA LYS A 364 19.15 1.82 36.47
C LYS A 364 18.32 1.52 37.73
N ASN A 365 17.51 2.47 38.21
CA ASN A 365 16.73 2.27 39.43
C ASN A 365 15.31 1.75 39.13
N VAL A 366 14.97 1.58 37.85
CA VAL A 366 13.69 1.03 37.40
C VAL A 366 13.80 -0.49 37.27
N ASP A 367 13.55 -1.18 38.39
CA ASP A 367 13.54 -2.64 38.49
C ASP A 367 14.78 -3.30 37.80
N GLU A 368 14.64 -4.52 37.25
CA GLU A 368 15.70 -5.26 36.55
C GLU A 368 15.60 -5.10 35.01
N VAL A 369 14.82 -4.13 34.52
CA VAL A 369 14.44 -4.04 33.09
C VAL A 369 15.63 -3.86 32.15
N ASN A 370 16.67 -3.13 32.58
CA ASN A 370 17.87 -2.92 31.79
C ASN A 370 18.73 -4.19 31.68
N GLU A 371 18.68 -5.08 32.68
CA GLU A 371 19.38 -6.37 32.60
C GLU A 371 18.70 -7.29 31.58
N HIS A 372 17.37 -7.28 31.52
CA HIS A 372 16.59 -8.02 30.52
C HIS A 372 16.82 -7.47 29.10
N ILE A 373 16.86 -6.14 28.94
CA ILE A 373 17.23 -5.50 27.67
C ILE A 373 18.64 -5.92 27.23
N ASN A 374 19.61 -5.86 28.14
CA ASN A 374 21.00 -6.25 27.83
C ASN A 374 21.13 -7.74 27.48
N TYR A 375 20.28 -8.59 28.06
CA TYR A 375 20.23 -10.00 27.68
C TYR A 375 19.68 -10.20 26.26
N LEU A 376 18.59 -9.51 25.90
CA LEU A 376 18.06 -9.51 24.53
C LEU A 376 19.09 -8.98 23.53
N LEU A 377 19.82 -7.94 23.90
CA LEU A 377 20.82 -7.29 23.04
C LEU A 377 22.21 -7.96 23.05
N SER A 378 22.35 -9.13 23.68
CA SER A 378 23.65 -9.76 23.92
C SER A 378 24.45 -10.14 22.66
N SER A 379 23.82 -10.16 21.47
CA SER A 379 24.47 -10.41 20.18
C SER A 379 24.77 -9.14 19.38
N PHE A 380 24.46 -7.97 19.93
CA PHE A 380 24.57 -6.67 19.27
C PHE A 380 25.55 -5.77 20.00
N ASP A 381 25.92 -4.67 19.34
CA ASP A 381 26.86 -3.68 19.85
C ASP A 381 26.17 -2.56 20.64
N LEU A 382 24.99 -2.84 21.20
CA LEU A 382 24.16 -1.89 21.95
C LEU A 382 23.82 -2.46 23.33
N SER A 383 23.89 -1.62 24.37
CA SER A 383 23.41 -2.00 25.70
C SER A 383 23.03 -0.78 26.57
N MET A 384 22.16 -0.99 27.54
CA MET A 384 21.87 -0.04 28.61
C MET A 384 23.02 0.03 29.62
N ASN A 385 23.42 1.24 29.97
CA ASN A 385 24.43 1.51 30.98
C ASN A 385 23.87 1.35 32.41
N VAL A 386 24.78 1.16 33.38
CA VAL A 386 24.51 1.05 34.82
C VAL A 386 24.52 2.42 35.53
N THR A 387 24.38 3.51 34.79
CA THR A 387 24.39 4.89 35.28
C THR A 387 23.09 5.59 34.91
N SER A 388 22.63 6.48 35.79
CA SER A 388 21.47 7.33 35.54
C SER A 388 21.92 8.63 34.89
N GLY A 389 21.17 9.09 33.90
CA GLY A 389 21.31 10.39 33.29
C GLY A 389 20.46 11.47 33.93
N ALA A 390 20.68 12.70 33.48
CA ALA A 390 19.93 13.88 33.93
C ALA A 390 18.74 14.13 33.00
N SER A 391 17.58 14.47 33.58
CA SER A 391 16.43 14.97 32.83
C SER A 391 16.78 16.27 32.10
N GLY A 392 16.20 16.48 30.93
CA GLY A 392 16.35 17.70 30.15
C GLY A 392 16.38 17.44 28.65
N SER A 393 16.76 18.46 27.91
CA SER A 393 16.85 18.44 26.46
C SER A 393 18.25 17.96 26.02
N TYR A 394 18.30 17.06 25.04
CA TYR A 394 19.53 16.53 24.44
C TYR A 394 19.55 16.87 22.96
N ALA A 395 20.64 17.45 22.50
CA ALA A 395 20.83 17.82 21.10
C ALA A 395 21.20 16.60 20.23
N ILE A 396 21.01 16.75 18.92
CA ILE A 396 21.52 15.79 17.93
C ILE A 396 23.03 15.63 18.11
N TYR A 397 23.48 14.39 18.26
CA TYR A 397 24.90 14.07 18.27
C TYR A 397 25.41 13.78 16.85
N GLN A 398 24.62 13.03 16.08
CA GLN A 398 24.90 12.69 14.69
C GLN A 398 23.60 12.78 13.88
N LYS A 399 23.64 13.48 12.74
CA LYS A 399 22.52 13.51 11.79
C LYS A 399 22.28 12.10 11.26
N HIS A 400 21.01 11.74 11.16
CA HIS A 400 20.55 10.44 10.73
C HIS A 400 19.10 10.56 10.28
N PRO A 401 18.56 9.70 9.40
CA PRO A 401 17.15 9.80 8.98
C PRO A 401 16.14 9.90 10.14
N VAL A 402 16.45 9.33 11.31
CA VAL A 402 15.59 9.46 12.50
C VAL A 402 15.54 10.88 13.09
N THR A 403 16.47 11.77 12.75
CA THR A 403 16.59 13.13 13.31
C THR A 403 16.08 14.23 12.36
N GLU A 404 15.47 13.86 11.23
CA GLU A 404 14.89 14.81 10.28
C GLU A 404 13.82 15.70 10.95
N GLY A 405 13.87 17.01 10.71
CA GLY A 405 12.98 17.98 11.36
C GLY A 405 13.14 18.07 12.89
N CYS A 406 14.24 17.55 13.45
CA CYS A 406 14.52 17.61 14.89
C CYS A 406 15.76 18.47 15.17
N GLU A 407 15.83 19.07 16.35
CA GLU A 407 17.01 19.69 16.95
C GLU A 407 17.30 19.13 18.34
N TYR A 408 16.26 18.88 19.15
CA TYR A 408 16.38 18.41 20.52
C TYR A 408 15.29 17.38 20.87
N ILE A 409 15.64 16.41 21.71
CA ILE A 409 14.66 15.55 22.38
C ILE A 409 14.63 15.82 23.87
N SER A 410 13.46 15.62 24.48
CA SER A 410 13.25 15.72 25.93
C SER A 410 13.18 14.34 26.57
N VAL A 411 14.05 14.09 27.54
CA VAL A 411 14.05 12.85 28.34
C VAL A 411 13.94 13.19 29.83
N ASN A 412 13.36 12.27 30.61
CA ASN A 412 13.14 12.42 32.04
C ASN A 412 13.80 11.29 32.83
N ALA A 413 14.87 11.62 33.55
CA ALA A 413 15.69 10.68 34.31
C ALA A 413 16.09 9.46 33.46
N PRO A 414 16.72 9.67 32.28
CA PRO A 414 17.06 8.57 31.38
C PRO A 414 18.13 7.65 31.99
N GLY A 415 18.32 6.48 31.40
CA GLY A 415 19.59 5.77 31.48
C GLY A 415 20.67 6.44 30.63
N TYR A 416 21.69 5.68 30.27
CA TYR A 416 22.57 6.00 29.15
C TYR A 416 22.76 4.75 28.29
N VAL A 417 23.10 4.95 27.02
CA VAL A 417 23.39 3.88 26.06
C VAL A 417 24.90 3.69 25.93
N ILE A 418 25.32 2.43 25.91
CA ILE A 418 26.67 2.01 25.51
C ILE A 418 26.56 1.47 24.09
N TYR A 419 27.46 1.92 23.23
CA TYR A 419 27.61 1.45 21.86
C TYR A 419 29.06 1.02 21.60
N SER A 420 29.26 0.03 20.72
CA SER A 420 30.57 -0.47 20.27
C SER A 420 30.52 -0.86 18.79
N GLY A 421 31.59 -1.47 18.26
CA GLY A 421 31.58 -2.12 16.95
C GLY A 421 30.96 -1.26 15.85
N ASP A 422 29.90 -1.79 15.24
CA ASP A 422 29.18 -1.16 14.13
C ASP A 422 27.97 -0.32 14.59
N ALA A 423 27.70 -0.24 15.90
CA ALA A 423 26.68 0.65 16.46
C ALA A 423 27.18 2.09 16.55
N TYR A 424 26.25 3.04 16.40
CA TYR A 424 26.56 4.47 16.35
C TYR A 424 25.56 5.32 17.14
N PRO A 425 26.02 6.43 17.76
CA PRO A 425 25.19 7.29 18.57
C PRO A 425 24.25 8.17 17.72
N ILE A 426 23.08 8.51 18.26
CA ILE A 426 22.13 9.45 17.63
C ILE A 426 21.96 10.71 18.49
N TRP A 427 21.61 10.51 19.77
CA TRP A 427 21.28 11.59 20.71
C TRP A 427 22.21 11.55 21.93
N GLY A 428 22.78 12.70 22.31
CA GLY A 428 23.59 12.79 23.52
C GLY A 428 24.45 14.05 23.63
N ASN A 429 25.04 14.27 24.81
CA ASN A 429 25.84 15.47 25.09
C ASN A 429 27.34 15.27 24.85
N ASP A 430 27.83 14.06 25.12
CA ASP A 430 29.22 13.65 24.94
C ASP A 430 29.29 12.12 24.89
N THR A 431 30.42 11.54 24.47
CA THR A 431 30.59 10.09 24.27
C THR A 431 30.22 9.20 25.47
N THR A 432 30.11 9.75 26.68
CA THR A 432 29.74 9.00 27.90
C THR A 432 28.28 9.19 28.33
N LYS A 433 27.53 10.05 27.63
CA LYS A 433 26.16 10.45 27.95
C LYS A 433 25.27 10.42 26.71
N MET A 434 25.29 9.28 26.03
CA MET A 434 24.37 8.99 24.93
C MET A 434 23.04 8.53 25.47
N VAL A 435 21.94 9.07 24.95
CA VAL A 435 20.57 8.71 25.34
C VAL A 435 19.85 7.91 24.26
N ALA A 436 20.39 7.88 23.04
CA ALA A 436 19.97 6.95 22.00
C ALA A 436 21.13 6.57 21.07
N ALA A 437 21.14 5.33 20.61
CA ALA A 437 22.08 4.82 19.61
C ALA A 437 21.41 3.74 18.74
N ALA A 438 21.91 3.60 17.52
CA ALA A 438 21.37 2.68 16.53
C ALA A 438 22.44 1.70 16.04
N GLN A 439 21.99 0.61 15.42
CA GLN A 439 22.82 -0.34 14.72
C GLN A 439 22.04 -0.91 13.53
N GLU A 440 22.68 -1.00 12.37
CA GLU A 440 22.20 -1.83 11.26
C GLU A 440 22.85 -3.21 11.38
N TYR A 441 22.06 -4.28 11.25
CA TYR A 441 22.53 -5.66 11.45
C TYR A 441 21.85 -6.64 10.50
N GLY A 442 22.64 -7.26 9.62
CA GLY A 442 22.09 -8.01 8.48
C GLY A 442 21.27 -7.07 7.60
N ASP A 443 20.04 -7.47 7.27
CA ASP A 443 19.09 -6.62 6.53
C ASP A 443 18.21 -5.77 7.46
N GLY A 444 18.38 -5.84 8.79
CA GLY A 444 17.51 -5.21 9.79
C GLY A 444 18.16 -4.05 10.55
N ARG A 445 17.36 -3.40 11.40
CA ARG A 445 17.76 -2.19 12.14
C ARG A 445 17.38 -2.27 13.61
N ILE A 446 18.21 -1.68 14.47
CA ILE A 446 18.01 -1.63 15.91
C ILE A 446 18.16 -0.18 16.36
N LEU A 447 17.22 0.30 17.17
CA LEU A 447 17.32 1.58 17.87
C LEU A 447 17.06 1.38 19.37
N LEU A 448 18.01 1.77 20.20
CA LEU A 448 17.88 1.78 21.64
C LEU A 448 17.76 3.22 22.13
N VAL A 449 16.63 3.56 22.76
CA VAL A 449 16.40 4.83 23.46
C VAL A 449 16.36 4.55 24.96
N SER A 450 17.16 5.29 25.73
CA SER A 450 17.40 5.01 27.15
C SER A 450 16.32 5.49 28.12
N ASP A 451 15.19 5.98 27.64
CA ASP A 451 14.10 6.50 28.46
C ASP A 451 12.72 6.14 27.91
N ILE A 452 11.96 5.32 28.63
CA ILE A 452 10.57 4.97 28.32
C ILE A 452 9.62 6.17 28.37
N ASN A 453 10.00 7.26 29.03
CA ASN A 453 9.15 8.41 29.24
C ASN A 453 9.11 9.35 28.02
N PHE A 454 10.04 9.29 27.06
CA PHE A 454 10.10 10.31 25.99
C PHE A 454 8.84 10.33 25.09
N VAL A 455 8.20 9.18 24.90
CA VAL A 455 6.97 9.00 24.10
C VAL A 455 5.70 8.85 24.95
N GLU A 456 5.77 9.01 26.27
CA GLU A 456 4.56 8.95 27.10
C GLU A 456 3.62 10.13 26.77
N ASN A 457 2.32 9.96 27.04
CA ASN A 457 1.26 10.92 26.73
C ASN A 457 1.51 12.38 27.20
N ASN A 458 2.34 12.56 28.25
CA ASN A 458 2.69 13.86 28.83
C ASN A 458 4.03 14.43 28.31
N ALA A 459 4.80 13.64 27.55
CA ALA A 459 6.13 13.98 27.09
C ALA A 459 6.26 13.99 25.56
N ILE A 460 5.39 13.29 24.84
CA ILE A 460 5.40 13.21 23.36
C ILE A 460 5.38 14.60 22.69
N ASN A 461 4.75 15.60 23.31
CA ASN A 461 4.67 16.98 22.80
C ASN A 461 5.80 17.90 23.33
N LYS A 462 6.87 17.36 23.93
CA LYS A 462 8.01 18.16 24.41
C LYS A 462 9.15 18.09 23.41
N GLU A 463 9.76 19.25 23.14
CA GLU A 463 10.80 19.38 22.11
C GLU A 463 10.33 18.67 20.83
N ASP A 464 11.20 17.90 20.17
CA ASP A 464 10.89 17.20 18.92
C ASP A 464 10.53 15.72 19.12
N ASN A 465 10.08 15.33 20.33
CA ASN A 465 9.81 13.92 20.65
C ASN A 465 8.78 13.26 19.72
N ALA A 466 7.74 13.98 19.31
CA ALA A 466 6.73 13.49 18.37
C ALA A 466 7.34 13.22 16.98
N GLN A 467 8.09 14.18 16.45
CA GLN A 467 8.76 14.05 15.15
C GLN A 467 9.78 12.91 15.18
N PHE A 468 10.61 12.84 16.21
CA PHE A 468 11.56 11.74 16.40
C PHE A 468 10.82 10.40 16.41
N ALA A 469 9.71 10.27 17.14
CA ALA A 469 8.94 9.03 17.21
C ALA A 469 8.35 8.58 15.85
N ILE A 470 7.93 9.51 15.00
CA ILE A 470 7.48 9.21 13.62
C ILE A 470 8.68 8.79 12.76
N ASN A 471 9.79 9.52 12.84
CA ASN A 471 10.98 9.21 12.05
C ASN A 471 11.57 7.82 12.41
N ILE A 472 11.47 7.41 13.69
CA ILE A 472 11.82 6.05 14.12
C ILE A 472 11.00 5.02 13.36
N ALA A 473 9.68 5.17 13.31
CA ALA A 473 8.82 4.23 12.60
C ALA A 473 9.14 4.21 11.10
N ASN A 474 9.28 5.38 10.47
CA ASN A 474 9.65 5.51 9.06
C ASN A 474 11.00 4.82 8.73
N TRP A 475 12.03 5.04 9.53
CA TRP A 475 13.35 4.45 9.30
C TRP A 475 13.37 2.93 9.58
N LEU A 476 12.73 2.49 10.66
CA LEU A 476 12.73 1.07 11.03
C LEU A 476 11.91 0.21 10.05
N THR A 477 10.81 0.70 9.50
CA THR A 477 10.03 -0.05 8.49
C THR A 477 10.70 -0.06 7.10
N ALA A 478 11.62 0.87 6.84
CA ALA A 478 12.30 1.03 5.56
C ALA A 478 13.59 0.19 5.38
N CYS A 479 13.89 -0.77 6.26
CA CYS A 479 15.12 -1.58 6.22
C CYS A 479 15.39 -2.30 4.88
N LYS A 480 14.33 -2.69 4.16
CA LYS A 480 14.37 -3.34 2.84
C LYS A 480 13.83 -2.46 1.71
N ALA A 481 13.66 -1.16 1.97
CA ALA A 481 13.13 -0.24 0.98
C ALA A 481 14.06 -0.16 -0.23
N LYS A 482 13.47 -0.18 -1.42
CA LYS A 482 14.18 0.08 -2.70
C LYS A 482 13.85 1.45 -3.26
N VAL A 483 12.96 2.19 -2.60
CA VAL A 483 12.46 3.49 -2.99
C VAL A 483 12.80 4.54 -1.95
N LEU A 484 13.38 5.66 -2.39
CA LEU A 484 13.51 6.88 -1.61
C LEU A 484 12.50 7.89 -2.12
N ALA A 485 11.65 8.39 -1.24
CA ALA A 485 10.68 9.42 -1.54
C ALA A 485 11.05 10.73 -0.82
N PHE A 486 11.04 11.83 -1.56
CA PHE A 486 11.08 13.18 -1.02
C PHE A 486 9.73 13.83 -1.25
N VAL A 487 9.06 14.24 -0.18
CA VAL A 487 7.78 14.96 -0.20
C VAL A 487 7.90 16.08 0.82
N ASP A 488 8.04 17.32 0.35
CA ASP A 488 8.28 18.47 1.23
C ASP A 488 6.99 19.05 1.84
N TYR A 489 5.84 18.79 1.22
CA TYR A 489 4.55 19.28 1.68
C TYR A 489 3.36 18.46 1.17
N ASP A 490 2.27 18.47 1.95
CA ASP A 490 0.94 18.05 1.51
C ASP A 490 -0.13 19.01 2.10
N PRO A 491 -1.18 19.36 1.35
CA PRO A 491 -2.28 20.22 1.81
C PRO A 491 -2.94 19.81 3.12
N ASN A 492 -3.01 18.50 3.39
CA ASN A 492 -3.61 17.97 4.62
C ASN A 492 -2.68 18.12 5.85
N GLY A 493 -1.44 18.57 5.66
CA GLY A 493 -0.44 18.74 6.72
C GLY A 493 0.24 17.44 7.17
N ASN A 494 0.01 16.33 6.48
CA ASN A 494 0.52 15.00 6.76
C ASN A 494 0.95 14.29 5.45
N ILE A 495 2.24 14.39 5.13
CA ILE A 495 2.84 13.79 3.93
C ILE A 495 2.70 12.26 3.84
N TYR A 496 2.37 11.57 4.94
CA TYR A 496 2.12 10.12 4.94
C TYR A 496 0.72 9.76 4.42
N ARG A 497 -0.17 10.75 4.31
CA ARG A 497 -1.52 10.65 3.77
C ARG A 497 -1.68 11.41 2.45
N GLY A 498 -0.59 11.93 1.90
CA GLY A 498 -0.57 12.53 0.58
C GLY A 498 -0.61 11.48 -0.55
N PRO A 499 -0.93 11.89 -1.78
CA PRO A 499 -1.16 10.97 -2.90
C PRO A 499 0.07 10.09 -3.19
N THR A 500 1.28 10.64 -3.12
CA THR A 500 2.55 9.91 -3.30
C THR A 500 2.72 8.76 -2.29
N ALA A 501 2.48 9.03 -1.00
CA ALA A 501 2.60 8.03 0.06
C ALA A 501 1.48 6.98 -0.02
N LEU A 502 0.24 7.41 -0.30
CA LEU A 502 -0.89 6.49 -0.46
C LEU A 502 -0.70 5.57 -1.67
N ALA A 503 -0.17 6.06 -2.79
CA ALA A 503 0.14 5.25 -3.96
C ALA A 503 1.20 4.16 -3.66
N LEU A 504 2.29 4.52 -2.97
CA LEU A 504 3.32 3.56 -2.54
C LEU A 504 2.76 2.47 -1.62
N ASN A 505 1.90 2.89 -0.70
CA ASN A 505 1.20 2.02 0.24
C ASN A 505 0.24 1.05 -0.47
N HIS A 506 -0.56 1.55 -1.41
CA HIS A 506 -1.52 0.74 -2.18
C HIS A 506 -0.80 -0.33 -3.02
N LEU A 507 0.34 0.04 -3.64
CA LEU A 507 1.21 -0.88 -4.38
C LEU A 507 2.00 -1.85 -3.47
N GLY A 508 1.97 -1.69 -2.14
CA GLY A 508 2.73 -2.50 -1.21
C GLY A 508 4.25 -2.32 -1.32
N ILE A 509 4.72 -1.16 -1.80
CA ILE A 509 6.13 -0.87 -2.01
C ILE A 509 6.72 -0.29 -0.72
N LYS A 510 7.82 -0.89 -0.24
CA LYS A 510 8.58 -0.34 0.90
C LYS A 510 9.45 0.85 0.47
N TYR A 511 9.35 1.94 1.21
CA TYR A 511 10.05 3.19 0.94
C TYR A 511 10.57 3.87 2.21
N LEU A 512 11.63 4.67 2.07
CA LEU A 512 12.02 5.68 3.06
C LEU A 512 11.46 7.02 2.60
N LEU A 513 10.73 7.72 3.48
CA LEU A 513 10.19 9.06 3.20
C LEU A 513 11.06 10.14 3.85
N THR A 514 11.33 11.23 3.13
CA THR A 514 12.07 12.40 3.58
C THR A 514 11.34 13.67 3.16
N PHE A 515 11.57 14.78 3.85
CA PHE A 515 10.92 16.08 3.61
C PHE A 515 11.86 17.28 3.75
N GLU A 516 13.08 17.10 4.27
CA GLU A 516 14.13 18.12 4.30
C GLU A 516 15.23 17.79 3.26
N PRO A 517 15.60 18.72 2.37
CA PRO A 517 16.58 18.46 1.30
C PRO A 517 17.92 17.88 1.78
N GLU A 518 18.40 18.31 2.95
CA GLU A 518 19.63 17.77 3.53
C GLU A 518 19.52 16.28 3.91
N TYR A 519 18.37 15.87 4.45
CA TYR A 519 18.13 14.48 4.85
C TYR A 519 17.77 13.58 3.66
N PHE A 520 17.12 14.15 2.63
CA PHE A 520 17.03 13.50 1.33
C PHE A 520 18.42 13.19 0.77
N ASN A 521 19.31 14.18 0.70
CA ASN A 521 20.65 13.96 0.17
C ASN A 521 21.47 12.99 1.05
N LEU A 522 21.37 13.10 2.38
CA LEU A 522 21.96 12.13 3.30
C LEU A 522 21.53 10.71 2.93
N SER A 523 20.22 10.48 2.79
CA SER A 523 19.65 9.18 2.49
C SER A 523 19.97 8.68 1.08
N LEU A 524 20.00 9.59 0.09
CA LEU A 524 20.37 9.30 -1.30
C LEU A 524 21.80 8.77 -1.40
N MET A 525 22.72 9.33 -0.61
CA MET A 525 24.14 9.01 -0.65
C MET A 525 24.53 7.81 0.23
N GLU A 526 23.77 7.50 1.28
CA GLU A 526 24.07 6.40 2.19
C GLU A 526 23.59 5.03 1.68
N ASN A 527 22.60 4.99 0.78
CA ASN A 527 21.97 3.74 0.33
C ASN A 527 21.91 3.64 -1.20
N SER A 528 21.69 2.43 -1.71
CA SER A 528 21.44 2.19 -3.13
C SER A 528 19.95 2.08 -3.40
N TRP A 529 19.41 3.03 -4.14
CA TRP A 529 17.99 3.11 -4.48
C TRP A 529 17.74 2.62 -5.90
N LYS A 530 16.63 1.89 -6.11
CA LYS A 530 16.20 1.49 -7.47
C LYS A 530 15.35 2.59 -8.10
N LEU A 531 14.55 3.26 -7.30
CA LEU A 531 13.68 4.36 -7.69
C LEU A 531 13.82 5.50 -6.67
N VAL A 532 13.95 6.72 -7.16
CA VAL A 532 13.86 7.96 -6.38
C VAL A 532 12.61 8.70 -6.84
N ILE A 533 11.78 9.12 -5.89
CA ILE A 533 10.58 9.91 -6.14
C ILE A 533 10.78 11.26 -5.47
N ILE A 534 10.56 12.33 -6.22
CA ILE A 534 10.66 13.70 -5.73
C ILE A 534 9.34 14.38 -6.05
N ASP A 535 8.59 14.70 -5.01
CA ASP A 535 7.40 15.55 -5.04
C ASP A 535 7.77 16.85 -4.29
N ASN A 536 8.23 17.84 -5.07
CA ASN A 536 8.79 19.09 -4.56
C ASN A 536 7.83 20.24 -4.85
N VAL A 537 6.94 20.48 -3.87
CA VAL A 537 5.79 21.38 -3.95
C VAL A 537 6.18 22.82 -3.60
N TYR A 538 6.97 23.03 -2.53
CA TYR A 538 7.36 24.37 -2.10
C TYR A 538 8.68 24.86 -2.70
N SER A 539 8.82 26.19 -2.80
CA SER A 539 10.11 26.80 -3.12
C SER A 539 11.06 26.66 -1.93
N GLY A 540 12.30 26.24 -2.19
CA GLY A 540 13.41 26.67 -1.33
C GLY A 540 14.22 25.60 -0.63
N GLY A 541 14.65 24.55 -1.34
CA GLY A 541 15.87 23.89 -0.89
C GLY A 541 16.42 22.75 -1.74
N LEU A 542 15.63 22.08 -2.58
CA LEU A 542 16.13 20.95 -3.37
C LEU A 542 16.69 21.35 -4.74
N PHE A 543 16.16 22.37 -5.44
CA PHE A 543 16.76 22.84 -6.71
C PHE A 543 17.01 24.36 -6.76
N GLY A 544 16.49 25.16 -5.83
CA GLY A 544 16.57 26.62 -5.88
C GLY A 544 17.97 27.28 -5.75
N PHE A 545 18.98 26.63 -5.18
CA PHE A 545 20.37 27.15 -5.10
C PHE A 545 21.41 26.10 -5.56
N ASP A 546 21.04 25.25 -6.53
CA ASP A 546 21.80 24.06 -6.97
C ASP A 546 22.07 23.03 -5.85
N ALA A 547 21.32 23.08 -4.76
CA ALA A 547 21.53 22.21 -3.61
C ALA A 547 21.10 20.78 -3.95
N TYR A 548 22.06 19.90 -4.25
CA TYR A 548 21.89 18.48 -4.55
C TYR A 548 21.43 18.12 -5.98
N THR A 549 21.38 19.10 -6.89
CA THR A 549 21.10 18.86 -8.32
C THR A 549 22.12 17.89 -8.94
N ASP A 550 23.40 18.05 -8.59
CA ASP A 550 24.48 17.19 -9.10
C ASP A 550 24.34 15.75 -8.57
N GLU A 551 23.94 15.57 -7.33
CA GLU A 551 23.69 14.27 -6.70
C GLU A 551 22.52 13.54 -7.38
N VAL A 552 21.40 14.23 -7.63
CA VAL A 552 20.28 13.67 -8.41
C VAL A 552 20.72 13.33 -9.84
N LEU A 553 21.47 14.21 -10.51
CA LEU A 553 22.00 13.96 -11.84
C LEU A 553 22.92 12.74 -11.88
N ASN A 554 23.82 12.60 -10.90
CA ASN A 554 24.73 11.46 -10.81
C ASN A 554 23.96 10.17 -10.58
N TYR A 555 22.95 10.18 -9.70
CA TYR A 555 22.09 9.02 -9.46
C TYR A 555 21.44 8.50 -10.76
N VAL A 556 20.83 9.37 -11.57
CA VAL A 556 20.18 8.93 -12.84
C VAL A 556 21.22 8.54 -13.90
N LYS A 557 22.41 9.16 -13.90
CA LYS A 557 23.53 8.77 -14.79
C LYS A 557 24.08 7.38 -14.45
N ASP A 558 24.09 7.03 -13.18
CA ASP A 558 24.56 5.73 -12.70
C ASP A 558 23.52 4.61 -12.85
N GLY A 559 22.37 4.92 -13.48
CA GLY A 559 21.34 3.95 -13.87
C GLY A 559 20.09 3.96 -12.99
N GLY A 560 20.00 4.87 -12.02
CA GLY A 560 18.82 5.04 -11.19
C GLY A 560 17.57 5.50 -11.95
N TYR A 561 16.40 5.10 -11.47
CA TYR A 561 15.10 5.56 -11.98
C TYR A 561 14.58 6.73 -11.15
N LEU A 562 13.90 7.68 -11.78
CA LEU A 562 13.43 8.92 -11.18
C LEU A 562 11.97 9.23 -11.55
N ILE A 563 11.13 9.57 -10.57
CA ILE A 563 9.90 10.34 -10.81
C ILE A 563 10.08 11.70 -10.16
N LEU A 564 9.83 12.76 -10.92
CA LEU A 564 10.07 14.13 -10.46
C LEU A 564 8.84 14.99 -10.75
N SER A 565 8.18 15.48 -9.72
CA SER A 565 7.22 16.59 -9.78
C SER A 565 7.86 17.82 -9.14
N THR A 566 8.04 18.88 -9.93
CA THR A 566 8.45 20.19 -9.43
C THR A 566 8.13 21.29 -10.45
N TRP A 567 8.29 22.55 -10.07
CA TRP A 567 8.18 23.73 -10.95
C TRP A 567 9.50 24.52 -11.02
N GLU A 568 10.53 24.13 -10.25
CA GLU A 568 11.80 24.87 -10.12
C GLU A 568 12.69 24.82 -11.39
N TYR A 569 12.22 24.26 -12.50
CA TYR A 569 12.97 24.13 -13.77
C TYR A 569 13.28 25.45 -14.49
N HIS A 570 12.60 26.54 -14.12
CA HIS A 570 12.78 27.85 -14.74
C HIS A 570 14.08 28.55 -14.32
N HIS A 571 14.83 27.93 -13.41
CA HIS A 571 16.17 28.32 -12.97
C HIS A 571 17.26 27.73 -13.89
N SER A 572 18.09 28.60 -14.47
CA SER A 572 19.12 28.24 -15.48
C SER A 572 20.34 27.50 -14.93
N GLU A 573 20.55 27.58 -13.63
CA GLU A 573 21.67 26.99 -12.91
C GLU A 573 21.64 25.44 -12.92
N ASN A 574 20.45 24.86 -13.14
CA ASN A 574 20.21 23.41 -13.19
C ASN A 574 20.12 22.83 -14.61
N ASP A 575 20.49 23.59 -15.66
CA ASP A 575 20.35 23.20 -17.07
C ASP A 575 20.97 21.83 -17.39
N HIS A 576 22.00 21.39 -16.67
CA HIS A 576 22.62 20.07 -16.90
C HIS A 576 21.70 18.90 -16.53
N LEU A 577 20.96 19.00 -15.42
CA LEU A 577 20.00 17.95 -15.03
C LEU A 577 18.83 17.94 -16.00
N TRP A 578 18.22 19.10 -16.26
CA TRP A 578 17.08 19.23 -17.17
C TRP A 578 17.42 18.76 -18.59
N ALA A 579 18.60 19.13 -19.10
CA ALA A 579 19.03 18.68 -20.42
C ALA A 579 19.28 17.17 -20.49
N TYR A 580 19.79 16.57 -19.41
CA TYR A 580 19.96 15.13 -19.31
C TYR A 580 18.61 14.40 -19.27
N LEU A 581 17.64 14.93 -18.52
CA LEU A 581 16.25 14.48 -18.53
C LEU A 581 15.54 14.77 -19.87
N GLY A 582 16.08 15.69 -20.68
CA GLY A 582 15.71 15.87 -22.08
C GLY A 582 14.75 17.03 -22.33
N PHE A 583 14.82 18.11 -21.57
CA PHE A 583 14.01 19.30 -21.79
C PHE A 583 14.72 20.60 -21.39
N GLU A 584 14.14 21.73 -21.80
CA GLU A 584 14.50 23.08 -21.37
C GLU A 584 13.27 23.89 -20.98
N TYR A 585 13.48 24.92 -20.17
CA TYR A 585 12.41 25.82 -19.77
C TYR A 585 11.75 26.51 -20.97
N GLY A 586 10.42 26.45 -21.05
CA GLY A 586 9.62 26.97 -22.15
C GLY A 586 9.28 28.47 -22.03
N GLY A 587 9.75 29.15 -20.99
CA GLY A 587 9.65 30.60 -20.82
C GLY A 587 8.45 31.10 -20.02
N ASN A 588 7.53 30.23 -19.58
CA ASN A 588 6.36 30.62 -18.78
C ASN A 588 6.18 29.76 -17.52
N THR A 589 5.79 30.42 -16.44
CA THR A 589 5.23 29.80 -15.24
C THR A 589 3.75 30.17 -15.11
N TYR A 590 2.99 29.30 -14.46
CA TYR A 590 1.57 29.46 -14.18
C TYR A 590 1.40 29.48 -12.66
N GLY A 591 0.70 30.49 -12.15
CA GLY A 591 0.30 30.60 -10.74
C GLY A 591 -1.19 30.35 -10.54
N LEU A 592 -1.77 29.54 -11.44
CA LEU A 592 -3.03 28.83 -11.28
C LEU A 592 -2.84 27.45 -11.92
N PRO A 593 -3.31 26.34 -11.32
CA PRO A 593 -3.19 25.02 -11.92
C PRO A 593 -3.86 24.96 -13.29
N PRO A 594 -3.09 24.66 -14.36
CA PRO A 594 -3.67 24.60 -15.69
C PRO A 594 -4.38 23.27 -15.94
N THR A 595 -5.31 23.24 -16.89
CA THR A 595 -5.80 21.97 -17.46
C THR A 595 -4.67 21.25 -18.18
N ILE A 596 -4.45 19.97 -17.83
CA ILE A 596 -3.46 19.11 -18.49
C ILE A 596 -4.20 18.23 -19.49
N TYR A 597 -3.77 18.23 -20.76
CA TYR A 597 -4.35 17.39 -21.81
C TYR A 597 -3.54 16.11 -21.98
N VAL A 598 -4.22 14.97 -21.91
CA VAL A 598 -3.65 13.64 -22.12
C VAL A 598 -3.38 13.44 -23.61
N TRP A 599 -2.12 13.27 -24.00
CA TRP A 599 -1.73 13.10 -25.41
C TRP A 599 -1.55 11.65 -25.84
N ASN A 600 -1.21 10.77 -24.89
CA ASN A 600 -1.05 9.34 -25.13
C ASN A 600 -1.87 8.55 -24.10
N ALA A 601 -3.19 8.55 -24.25
CA ALA A 601 -4.11 7.85 -23.32
C ALA A 601 -3.90 6.33 -23.25
N SER A 602 -3.18 5.72 -24.22
CA SER A 602 -2.81 4.31 -24.17
C SER A 602 -1.52 4.01 -23.40
N HIS A 603 -0.86 5.04 -22.84
CA HIS A 603 0.37 4.84 -22.07
C HIS A 603 0.04 4.20 -20.71
N PRO A 604 0.89 3.31 -20.17
CA PRO A 604 0.70 2.70 -18.85
C PRO A 604 0.41 3.70 -17.72
N ILE A 605 1.04 4.89 -17.77
CA ILE A 605 0.81 5.96 -16.76
C ILE A 605 -0.65 6.44 -16.67
N PHE A 606 -1.50 6.14 -17.65
CA PHE A 606 -2.94 6.44 -17.62
C PHE A 606 -3.82 5.19 -17.64
N THR A 607 -3.23 3.98 -17.66
CA THR A 607 -4.00 2.76 -17.91
C THR A 607 -3.78 1.65 -16.90
N PHE A 608 -2.72 1.73 -16.08
CA PHE A 608 -2.43 0.70 -15.10
C PHE A 608 -1.61 1.21 -13.90
N PRO A 609 -1.95 0.80 -12.66
CA PRO A 609 -3.08 -0.04 -12.30
C PRO A 609 -4.46 0.65 -12.40
N ASN A 610 -4.51 1.98 -12.39
CA ASN A 610 -5.74 2.74 -12.56
C ASN A 610 -5.96 3.08 -14.03
N PHE A 611 -7.19 2.85 -14.50
CA PHE A 611 -7.59 3.15 -15.87
C PHE A 611 -8.22 4.54 -15.92
N TYR A 612 -7.39 5.56 -16.17
CA TYR A 612 -7.80 6.96 -16.26
C TYR A 612 -8.51 7.24 -17.59
N GLN A 613 -9.77 7.69 -17.53
CA GLN A 613 -10.67 7.70 -18.69
C GLN A 613 -10.89 9.08 -19.31
N SER A 614 -10.52 10.14 -18.60
CA SER A 614 -10.67 11.50 -19.13
C SER A 614 -9.55 11.87 -20.12
N ASN A 615 -9.86 12.79 -21.03
CA ASN A 615 -8.87 13.34 -21.97
C ASN A 615 -8.05 14.48 -21.36
N ASN A 616 -8.38 14.91 -20.14
CA ASN A 616 -7.68 15.94 -19.41
C ASN A 616 -7.70 15.69 -17.91
N ILE A 617 -6.84 16.40 -17.19
CA ILE A 617 -6.70 16.41 -15.73
C ILE A 617 -6.92 17.85 -15.29
N THR A 618 -7.77 18.07 -14.30
CA THR A 618 -8.14 19.41 -13.82
C THR A 618 -8.23 19.45 -12.30
N THR A 619 -8.13 20.65 -11.74
CA THR A 619 -8.30 20.84 -10.30
C THR A 619 -8.89 22.20 -9.97
N SER A 620 -9.68 22.22 -8.90
CA SER A 620 -10.22 23.40 -8.24
C SER A 620 -9.35 23.90 -7.09
N TRP A 621 -8.34 23.13 -6.72
CA TRP A 621 -7.34 23.48 -5.71
C TRP A 621 -6.31 24.46 -6.30
N ASP A 622 -5.76 25.31 -5.45
CA ASP A 622 -4.75 26.33 -5.77
C ASP A 622 -4.16 26.77 -4.43
N TYR A 623 -3.03 26.19 -4.03
CA TYR A 623 -2.44 26.44 -2.70
C TYR A 623 -0.96 26.82 -2.72
N VAL A 624 -0.33 26.84 -3.89
CA VAL A 624 1.05 27.31 -4.09
C VAL A 624 1.08 28.54 -4.99
N ALA A 625 2.25 29.20 -5.08
CA ALA A 625 2.39 30.41 -5.91
C ALA A 625 2.71 30.11 -7.37
N VAL A 626 3.24 28.92 -7.66
CA VAL A 626 3.64 28.46 -8.99
C VAL A 626 3.29 26.98 -9.11
N ASP A 627 2.22 26.68 -9.84
CA ASP A 627 1.64 25.34 -9.98
C ASP A 627 2.26 24.58 -11.16
N CYS A 628 2.80 25.31 -12.14
CA CYS A 628 3.38 24.71 -13.33
C CYS A 628 4.43 25.61 -14.00
N ALA A 629 5.44 24.98 -14.59
CA ALA A 629 6.33 25.60 -15.59
C ALA A 629 6.18 24.86 -16.92
N ASN A 630 6.01 25.57 -18.04
CA ASN A 630 6.02 24.92 -19.35
C ASN A 630 7.44 24.52 -19.76
N VAL A 631 7.59 23.42 -20.49
CA VAL A 631 8.88 23.01 -21.04
C VAL A 631 8.83 22.73 -22.54
N THR A 632 10.02 22.78 -23.16
CA THR A 632 10.26 22.30 -24.52
C THR A 632 11.14 21.06 -24.46
N ILE A 633 10.70 19.96 -25.06
CA ILE A 633 11.45 18.70 -25.04
C ILE A 633 12.49 18.61 -26.16
N TYR A 634 13.62 17.99 -25.83
CA TYR A 634 14.67 17.57 -26.75
C TYR A 634 14.31 16.24 -27.43
N ASN A 635 15.14 15.78 -28.38
CA ASN A 635 14.89 14.55 -29.13
C ASN A 635 15.12 13.27 -28.30
N ASN A 636 15.75 13.37 -27.13
CA ASN A 636 15.99 12.26 -26.20
C ASN A 636 14.87 12.09 -25.16
N ALA A 637 13.76 12.84 -25.26
CA ALA A 637 12.59 12.71 -24.41
C ALA A 637 11.31 12.52 -25.24
N THR A 638 10.30 11.92 -24.61
CA THR A 638 8.98 11.67 -25.19
C THR A 638 7.92 12.40 -24.38
N ALA A 639 7.11 13.24 -25.03
CA ALA A 639 6.00 13.93 -24.37
C ALA A 639 4.79 13.01 -24.22
N ILE A 640 4.13 13.08 -23.07
CA ILE A 640 2.98 12.24 -22.71
C ILE A 640 1.71 13.06 -22.47
N ALA A 641 1.85 14.26 -21.90
CA ALA A 641 0.76 15.21 -21.70
C ALA A 641 1.27 16.66 -21.76
N GLY A 642 0.36 17.62 -21.93
CA GLY A 642 0.74 19.04 -21.96
C GLY A 642 -0.44 20.01 -21.96
N LEU A 643 -0.15 21.29 -22.14
CA LEU A 643 -1.12 22.39 -21.97
C LEU A 643 -2.00 22.67 -23.19
N SER A 644 -1.90 21.87 -24.25
CA SER A 644 -2.69 22.04 -25.48
C SER A 644 -3.45 20.77 -25.85
N PRO A 645 -4.64 20.84 -26.46
CA PRO A 645 -5.39 19.66 -26.88
C PRO A 645 -4.69 18.76 -27.90
N SER A 646 -3.66 19.27 -28.59
CA SER A 646 -2.88 18.50 -29.57
C SER A 646 -1.45 18.31 -29.08
N PRO A 647 -0.83 17.14 -29.34
CA PRO A 647 0.56 16.88 -28.98
C PRO A 647 1.52 17.90 -29.58
N SER A 648 2.48 18.35 -28.79
CA SER A 648 3.50 19.34 -29.19
C SER A 648 4.85 19.02 -28.54
N LYS A 649 5.93 19.57 -29.10
CA LYS A 649 7.25 19.58 -28.45
C LYS A 649 7.41 20.71 -27.42
N THR A 650 6.51 21.69 -27.44
CA THR A 650 6.46 22.81 -26.47
C THR A 650 5.22 22.66 -25.60
N ASN A 651 5.24 23.27 -24.42
CA ASN A 651 4.12 23.20 -23.45
C ASN A 651 3.83 21.77 -22.97
N VAL A 652 4.87 20.95 -22.90
CA VAL A 652 4.80 19.61 -22.28
C VAL A 652 4.70 19.78 -20.77
N THR A 653 3.91 18.92 -20.12
CA THR A 653 3.81 18.87 -18.65
C THR A 653 4.10 17.50 -18.07
N MET A 654 4.00 16.44 -18.87
CA MET A 654 4.43 15.10 -18.49
C MET A 654 5.30 14.53 -19.59
N LEU A 655 6.48 14.03 -19.25
CA LEU A 655 7.42 13.46 -20.22
C LEU A 655 8.22 12.28 -19.66
N LEU A 656 8.65 11.41 -20.57
CA LEU A 656 9.66 10.39 -20.31
C LEU A 656 11.03 10.85 -20.82
N GLY A 657 11.97 10.95 -19.89
CA GLY A 657 13.36 11.34 -20.10
C GLY A 657 14.34 10.21 -19.82
N ALA A 658 15.64 10.50 -19.98
CA ALA A 658 16.74 9.59 -19.62
C ALA A 658 16.54 8.15 -20.15
N GLU A 659 16.21 8.01 -21.43
CA GLU A 659 15.94 6.71 -22.09
C GLU A 659 14.78 5.93 -21.46
N GLY A 660 13.81 6.64 -20.89
CA GLY A 660 12.62 6.07 -20.25
C GLY A 660 12.82 5.69 -18.79
N ARG A 661 13.93 6.10 -18.15
CA ARG A 661 14.19 5.91 -16.71
C ARG A 661 13.69 7.06 -15.84
N ALA A 662 13.26 8.16 -16.45
CA ALA A 662 12.74 9.32 -15.71
C ALA A 662 11.35 9.73 -16.19
N ILE A 663 10.39 9.85 -15.27
CA ILE A 663 9.15 10.60 -15.49
C ILE A 663 9.32 11.98 -14.89
N VAL A 664 8.95 13.01 -15.65
CA VAL A 664 9.00 14.40 -15.19
C VAL A 664 7.64 15.04 -15.36
N ASN A 665 7.05 15.41 -14.22
CA ASN A 665 5.85 16.22 -14.07
C ASN A 665 6.28 17.67 -13.85
N THR A 666 5.89 18.55 -14.77
CA THR A 666 6.18 19.99 -14.72
C THR A 666 5.01 20.83 -14.25
N MET A 667 3.96 20.15 -13.84
CA MET A 667 2.94 20.62 -12.91
C MET A 667 3.14 19.94 -11.55
N LEU A 668 2.62 20.58 -10.52
CA LEU A 668 2.51 19.98 -9.19
C LEU A 668 1.34 18.99 -9.19
N LEU A 669 1.67 17.71 -9.43
CA LEU A 669 0.66 16.66 -9.57
C LEU A 669 -0.18 16.53 -8.29
N SER A 670 0.42 16.78 -7.12
CA SER A 670 -0.23 16.73 -5.81
C SER A 670 -1.27 17.85 -5.57
N GLU A 671 -1.49 18.76 -6.52
CA GLU A 671 -2.62 19.70 -6.52
C GLU A 671 -3.88 19.15 -7.21
N TYR A 672 -3.76 18.07 -7.98
CA TYR A 672 -4.86 17.52 -8.77
C TYR A 672 -5.73 16.56 -7.95
N LEU A 673 -6.31 17.08 -6.87
CA LEU A 673 -7.13 16.31 -5.91
C LEU A 673 -8.61 16.18 -6.30
N ASP A 674 -9.03 16.83 -7.39
CA ASP A 674 -10.35 16.57 -7.97
C ASP A 674 -10.34 15.21 -8.70
N ASP A 675 -11.53 14.67 -8.93
CA ASP A 675 -11.77 13.43 -9.68
C ASP A 675 -12.39 13.80 -11.03
N THR A 676 -11.53 14.02 -12.04
CA THR A 676 -11.94 14.54 -13.35
C THR A 676 -12.62 13.46 -14.20
N ASP A 677 -12.30 12.18 -14.00
CA ASP A 677 -12.82 11.06 -14.79
C ASP A 677 -13.93 10.25 -14.08
N ASP A 678 -14.35 10.67 -12.88
CA ASP A 678 -15.41 10.08 -12.05
C ASP A 678 -15.09 8.64 -11.61
N SER A 679 -13.80 8.35 -11.39
CA SER A 679 -13.28 7.05 -10.90
C SER A 679 -13.59 6.81 -9.41
N THR A 680 -14.05 7.85 -8.69
CA THR A 680 -14.16 8.03 -7.24
C THR A 680 -12.83 8.21 -6.49
N HIS A 681 -11.72 8.34 -7.21
CA HIS A 681 -10.42 8.61 -6.64
C HIS A 681 -9.89 9.96 -7.15
N PRO A 682 -9.09 10.69 -6.35
CA PRO A 682 -8.42 11.89 -6.83
C PRO A 682 -7.45 11.57 -7.98
N ASP A 683 -7.45 12.40 -9.04
CA ASP A 683 -6.60 12.19 -10.21
C ASP A 683 -5.11 12.05 -9.81
N ALA A 684 -4.65 12.87 -8.86
CA ALA A 684 -3.29 12.84 -8.36
C ALA A 684 -2.89 11.46 -7.81
N PHE A 685 -3.78 10.81 -7.05
CA PHE A 685 -3.52 9.48 -6.50
C PHE A 685 -3.38 8.45 -7.61
N GLU A 686 -4.31 8.44 -8.57
CA GLU A 686 -4.31 7.46 -9.67
C GLU A 686 -3.07 7.59 -10.55
N ILE A 687 -2.70 8.83 -10.90
CA ILE A 687 -1.54 9.10 -11.74
C ILE A 687 -0.24 8.78 -10.99
N TRP A 688 -0.09 9.17 -9.72
CA TRP A 688 1.09 8.79 -8.93
C TRP A 688 1.24 7.27 -8.86
N GLU A 689 0.15 6.54 -8.62
CA GLU A 689 0.18 5.08 -8.58
C GLU A 689 0.64 4.47 -9.91
N ASN A 690 0.09 4.95 -11.02
CA ASN A 690 0.45 4.45 -12.35
C ASN A 690 1.91 4.76 -12.71
N GLU A 691 2.41 5.95 -12.39
CA GLU A 691 3.80 6.33 -12.63
C GLU A 691 4.78 5.50 -11.80
N ILE A 692 4.47 5.30 -10.52
CA ILE A 692 5.27 4.52 -9.59
C ILE A 692 5.32 3.06 -10.03
N ASP A 693 4.18 2.44 -10.33
CA ASP A 693 4.12 1.06 -10.81
C ASP A 693 4.96 0.88 -12.08
N TYR A 694 4.79 1.80 -13.05
CA TYR A 694 5.49 1.76 -14.33
C TYR A 694 7.02 1.78 -14.19
N LEU A 695 7.59 2.70 -13.40
CA LEU A 695 9.05 2.74 -13.22
C LEU A 695 9.56 1.71 -12.21
N PHE A 696 8.81 1.42 -11.16
CA PHE A 696 9.27 0.49 -10.13
C PHE A 696 9.46 -0.93 -10.68
N LYS A 697 8.49 -1.43 -11.47
CA LYS A 697 8.61 -2.73 -12.14
C LYS A 697 9.86 -2.81 -13.01
N ARG A 698 10.09 -1.78 -13.85
CA ARG A 698 11.27 -1.69 -14.72
C ARG A 698 12.57 -1.59 -13.94
N SER A 699 12.58 -0.90 -12.80
CA SER A 699 13.79 -0.74 -11.96
C SER A 699 14.16 -2.01 -11.17
N THR A 700 13.22 -2.94 -11.03
CA THR A 700 13.38 -4.15 -10.20
C THR A 700 13.34 -5.45 -10.99
N ASP A 701 13.07 -5.39 -12.29
CA ASP A 701 13.05 -6.56 -13.15
C ASP A 701 14.44 -7.00 -13.59
N GLU A 702 14.83 -8.18 -13.11
CA GLU A 702 16.09 -8.84 -13.40
C GLU A 702 15.89 -10.12 -14.23
N MET A 703 14.66 -10.41 -14.66
CA MET A 703 14.31 -11.63 -15.39
C MET A 703 14.15 -11.35 -16.88
N PRO A 704 14.75 -12.15 -17.77
CA PRO A 704 14.57 -11.97 -19.20
C PRO A 704 13.23 -12.52 -19.71
N PRO A 705 12.73 -12.04 -20.87
CA PRO A 705 11.47 -12.49 -21.42
C PRO A 705 11.44 -14.00 -21.67
N ILE A 706 10.25 -14.59 -21.53
CA ILE A 706 10.02 -15.98 -21.86
C ILE A 706 9.68 -16.11 -23.35
N ILE A 707 10.53 -16.82 -24.10
CA ILE A 707 10.29 -17.11 -25.52
C ILE A 707 9.72 -18.53 -25.68
N GLY A 708 8.52 -18.62 -26.26
CA GLY A 708 7.86 -19.86 -26.63
C GLY A 708 8.59 -20.65 -27.73
N THR A 709 7.90 -21.64 -28.30
CA THR A 709 8.45 -22.38 -29.45
C THR A 709 8.05 -21.67 -30.74
N PRO A 710 9.01 -21.22 -31.58
CA PRO A 710 8.71 -20.61 -32.86
C PRO A 710 8.01 -21.58 -33.81
N VAL A 711 7.01 -21.08 -34.54
CA VAL A 711 6.28 -21.80 -35.59
C VAL A 711 6.62 -21.12 -36.92
N GLN A 712 7.11 -21.90 -37.87
CA GLN A 712 7.45 -21.44 -39.22
C GLN A 712 6.36 -21.87 -40.21
N GLU A 713 5.96 -20.96 -41.11
CA GLU A 713 5.09 -21.25 -42.24
C GLU A 713 5.61 -20.60 -43.53
N PRO A 714 5.73 -21.35 -44.65
CA PRO A 714 5.49 -22.79 -44.76
C PRO A 714 6.58 -23.61 -44.06
N ALA A 715 6.23 -24.82 -43.59
CA ALA A 715 7.20 -25.76 -43.02
C ALA A 715 8.27 -26.20 -44.06
N THR A 716 7.93 -26.16 -45.35
CA THR A 716 8.82 -26.49 -46.47
C THR A 716 8.64 -25.46 -47.59
N PRO A 717 9.41 -24.35 -47.58
CA PRO A 717 9.25 -23.25 -48.55
C PRO A 717 9.81 -23.59 -49.93
N ASN A 718 9.07 -23.21 -50.97
CA ASN A 718 9.54 -23.25 -52.36
C ASN A 718 10.47 -22.07 -52.68
N ALA A 719 11.15 -22.16 -53.82
CA ALA A 719 11.95 -21.06 -54.34
C ALA A 719 11.15 -19.75 -54.44
N ASN A 720 11.72 -18.67 -53.91
CA ASN A 720 11.13 -17.32 -53.84
C ASN A 720 9.85 -17.21 -53.00
N GLU A 721 9.46 -18.24 -52.24
CA GLU A 721 8.36 -18.19 -51.29
C GLU A 721 8.84 -17.61 -49.94
N PRO A 722 8.22 -16.53 -49.44
CA PRO A 722 8.58 -15.96 -48.14
C PRO A 722 8.19 -16.91 -46.99
N VAL A 723 8.92 -16.81 -45.87
CA VAL A 723 8.66 -17.61 -44.66
C VAL A 723 8.26 -16.70 -43.51
N ILE A 724 7.08 -16.95 -42.94
CA ILE A 724 6.60 -16.27 -41.75
C ILE A 724 6.96 -17.10 -40.52
N VAL A 725 7.60 -16.48 -39.54
CA VAL A 725 7.91 -17.06 -38.24
C VAL A 725 7.03 -16.39 -37.18
N ARG A 726 6.31 -17.19 -36.41
CA ARG A 726 5.45 -16.76 -35.30
C ARG A 726 5.97 -17.28 -33.98
N VAL A 727 5.90 -16.49 -32.92
CA VAL A 727 6.33 -16.90 -31.58
C VAL A 727 5.60 -16.12 -30.50
N ASN A 728 5.17 -16.81 -29.44
CA ASN A 728 4.67 -16.14 -28.24
C ASN A 728 5.86 -15.73 -27.38
N VAL A 729 5.87 -14.47 -26.94
CA VAL A 729 6.87 -13.92 -26.03
C VAL A 729 6.13 -13.18 -24.94
N THR A 730 6.46 -13.48 -23.69
CA THR A 730 5.83 -12.85 -22.52
C THR A 730 6.90 -12.38 -21.56
N ASP A 731 6.58 -11.33 -20.82
CA ASP A 731 7.32 -10.86 -19.65
C ASP A 731 6.30 -10.36 -18.64
N ASP A 732 6.36 -10.85 -17.42
CA ASP A 732 5.30 -10.67 -16.43
C ASP A 732 5.54 -9.46 -15.52
N LEU A 733 6.74 -8.86 -15.53
CA LEU A 733 7.11 -7.77 -14.63
C LEU A 733 7.24 -6.44 -15.37
N SER A 734 8.19 -6.28 -16.28
CA SER A 734 8.38 -5.02 -17.01
C SER A 734 7.70 -5.00 -18.37
N GLY A 735 7.38 -6.15 -18.95
CA GLY A 735 6.76 -6.27 -20.27
C GLY A 735 7.77 -6.35 -21.40
N VAL A 736 7.32 -6.71 -22.61
CA VAL A 736 8.20 -6.98 -23.76
C VAL A 736 8.41 -5.75 -24.62
N THR A 737 9.61 -5.17 -24.64
CA THR A 737 9.96 -4.03 -25.51
C THR A 737 10.01 -4.40 -26.98
N LYS A 738 10.76 -5.46 -27.33
CA LYS A 738 11.01 -5.81 -28.74
C LYS A 738 11.40 -7.27 -28.91
N VAL A 739 10.97 -7.84 -30.04
CA VAL A 739 11.34 -9.20 -30.46
C VAL A 739 11.97 -9.14 -31.84
N ILE A 740 13.08 -9.85 -32.01
CA ILE A 740 13.90 -9.87 -33.21
C ILE A 740 13.99 -11.30 -33.73
N LEU A 741 13.59 -11.50 -34.98
CA LEU A 741 13.93 -12.67 -35.78
C LEU A 741 15.31 -12.43 -36.40
N SER A 742 16.29 -13.21 -35.96
CA SER A 742 17.65 -13.17 -36.52
C SER A 742 17.85 -14.41 -37.38
N TYR A 743 18.17 -14.25 -38.66
CA TYR A 743 18.38 -15.36 -39.59
C TYR A 743 19.64 -15.19 -40.43
N LYS A 744 20.22 -16.29 -40.90
CA LYS A 744 21.31 -16.30 -41.88
C LYS A 744 21.06 -17.35 -42.95
N VAL A 745 21.67 -17.15 -44.11
CA VAL A 745 21.59 -18.04 -45.26
C VAL A 745 22.95 -18.71 -45.47
N ASP A 746 22.96 -20.04 -45.46
CA ASP A 746 24.16 -20.88 -45.48
C ASP A 746 25.22 -20.41 -44.46
N ASP A 747 26.42 -20.08 -44.96
CA ASP A 747 27.55 -19.56 -44.17
C ASP A 747 27.62 -18.01 -44.17
N GLY A 748 26.52 -17.35 -44.51
CA GLY A 748 26.40 -15.90 -44.53
C GLY A 748 26.28 -15.23 -43.16
N GLU A 749 26.16 -13.91 -43.18
CA GLU A 749 25.97 -13.07 -41.99
C GLU A 749 24.53 -13.12 -41.45
N TRP A 750 24.38 -12.84 -40.16
CA TRP A 750 23.07 -12.72 -39.52
C TRP A 750 22.37 -11.42 -39.90
N THR A 751 21.12 -11.55 -40.31
CA THR A 751 20.20 -10.46 -40.63
C THR A 751 19.11 -10.42 -39.57
N ASN A 752 18.81 -9.22 -39.04
CA ASN A 752 17.82 -9.03 -37.99
C ASN A 752 16.55 -8.38 -38.56
N ILE A 753 15.40 -8.90 -38.15
CA ILE A 753 14.07 -8.38 -38.47
C ILE A 753 13.33 -8.16 -37.17
N THR A 754 12.90 -6.93 -36.91
CA THR A 754 12.00 -6.64 -35.78
C THR A 754 10.63 -7.23 -36.07
N MET A 755 10.16 -8.12 -35.20
CA MET A 755 8.86 -8.78 -35.32
C MET A 755 7.73 -7.84 -34.87
N SER A 756 6.55 -8.00 -35.45
CA SER A 756 5.35 -7.24 -35.11
C SER A 756 4.45 -8.05 -34.18
N ASN A 757 3.95 -7.47 -33.09
CA ASN A 757 2.99 -8.14 -32.20
C ASN A 757 1.59 -8.10 -32.83
N VAL A 758 1.01 -9.27 -33.05
CA VAL A 758 -0.36 -9.49 -33.54
C VAL A 758 -1.10 -10.31 -32.49
N SER A 759 -1.93 -9.63 -31.69
CA SER A 759 -2.79 -10.27 -30.66
C SER A 759 -2.01 -11.19 -29.68
N GLY A 760 -0.85 -10.75 -29.21
CA GLY A 760 -0.03 -11.49 -28.25
C GLY A 760 0.94 -12.51 -28.87
N THR A 761 0.97 -12.61 -30.20
CA THR A 761 1.94 -13.42 -30.97
C THR A 761 2.82 -12.51 -31.80
N TYR A 762 4.14 -12.67 -31.73
CA TYR A 762 5.07 -11.90 -32.56
C TYR A 762 5.28 -12.59 -33.91
N GLU A 763 5.18 -11.83 -34.99
CA GLU A 763 5.36 -12.31 -36.37
C GLU A 763 6.50 -11.59 -37.09
N GLY A 764 7.35 -12.34 -37.80
CA GLY A 764 8.42 -11.80 -38.65
C GLY A 764 8.54 -12.57 -39.95
N GLU A 765 8.89 -11.90 -41.05
CA GLU A 765 8.96 -12.49 -42.39
C GLU A 765 10.41 -12.57 -42.88
N ILE A 766 10.88 -13.77 -43.21
CA ILE A 766 12.12 -13.97 -43.96
C ILE A 766 11.77 -13.89 -45.45
N PRO A 767 12.41 -13.00 -46.23
CA PRO A 767 12.15 -12.87 -47.66
C PRO A 767 12.35 -14.19 -48.42
N GLY A 768 11.60 -14.38 -49.51
CA GLY A 768 11.78 -15.54 -50.37
C GLY A 768 13.19 -15.64 -50.94
N LEU A 769 13.78 -16.84 -50.87
CA LEU A 769 15.16 -17.10 -51.30
C LEU A 769 15.22 -18.04 -52.51
N PRO A 770 16.30 -18.04 -53.30
CA PRO A 770 16.51 -19.02 -54.37
C PRO A 770 16.55 -20.46 -53.83
N GLU A 771 16.24 -21.42 -54.70
CA GLU A 771 16.33 -22.85 -54.37
C GLU A 771 17.73 -23.26 -53.86
N CYS A 772 17.77 -24.36 -53.10
CA CYS A 772 19.00 -25.00 -52.61
C CYS A 772 19.83 -24.19 -51.60
N HIS A 773 19.19 -23.35 -50.79
CA HIS A 773 19.83 -22.66 -49.66
C HIS A 773 19.29 -23.18 -48.32
N TRP A 774 20.18 -23.28 -47.33
CA TRP A 774 19.81 -23.53 -45.94
C TRP A 774 19.62 -22.22 -45.19
N VAL A 775 18.53 -22.10 -44.46
CA VAL A 775 18.27 -20.95 -43.59
C VAL A 775 18.31 -21.39 -42.15
N TYR A 776 19.07 -20.66 -41.34
CA TYR A 776 19.17 -20.83 -39.90
C TYR A 776 18.59 -19.60 -39.23
N TYR A 777 17.71 -19.78 -38.26
CA TYR A 777 17.15 -18.65 -37.53
C TYR A 777 17.07 -18.90 -36.02
N LYS A 778 16.99 -17.80 -35.27
CA LYS A 778 16.79 -17.73 -33.83
C LYS A 778 15.93 -16.52 -33.48
N ILE A 779 15.31 -16.54 -32.31
CA ILE A 779 14.53 -15.42 -31.78
C ILE A 779 15.32 -14.76 -30.64
N ILE A 780 15.33 -13.44 -30.60
CA ILE A 780 15.90 -12.64 -29.52
C ILE A 780 14.80 -11.72 -29.00
N ALA A 781 14.53 -11.75 -27.70
CA ALA A 781 13.55 -10.89 -27.06
C ALA A 781 14.22 -10.01 -26.01
N TYR A 782 13.72 -8.78 -25.88
CA TYR A 782 14.11 -7.82 -24.85
C TYR A 782 12.87 -7.34 -24.11
N ASP A 783 12.97 -7.19 -22.79
CA ASP A 783 11.97 -6.53 -21.95
C ASP A 783 12.26 -5.03 -21.74
N ASP A 784 11.33 -4.34 -21.07
CA ASP A 784 11.38 -2.90 -20.78
C ASP A 784 12.37 -2.52 -19.67
N ALA A 785 12.94 -3.49 -18.96
CA ALA A 785 14.07 -3.35 -18.06
C ALA A 785 15.44 -3.56 -18.75
N GLY A 786 15.43 -4.05 -19.99
CA GLY A 786 16.62 -4.27 -20.81
C GLY A 786 17.23 -5.67 -20.69
N ASN A 787 16.60 -6.63 -20.00
CA ASN A 787 17.06 -8.01 -20.00
C ASN A 787 16.77 -8.67 -21.36
N VAL A 788 17.53 -9.72 -21.67
CA VAL A 788 17.53 -10.34 -23.01
C VAL A 788 17.46 -11.86 -22.93
N GLN A 789 16.57 -12.45 -23.73
CA GLN A 789 16.52 -13.89 -23.95
C GLN A 789 16.81 -14.23 -25.40
N VAL A 790 17.58 -15.31 -25.62
CA VAL A 790 17.82 -15.88 -26.95
C VAL A 790 17.23 -17.28 -27.00
N LYS A 791 16.45 -17.57 -28.04
CA LYS A 791 15.92 -18.90 -28.36
C LYS A 791 16.56 -19.37 -29.68
N ASP A 792 17.65 -20.11 -29.55
CA ASP A 792 18.47 -20.60 -30.65
C ASP A 792 18.44 -22.13 -30.79
N ASN A 793 17.42 -22.79 -30.24
CA ASN A 793 17.28 -24.25 -30.25
C ASN A 793 18.52 -24.97 -29.70
N ALA A 794 19.04 -24.51 -28.55
CA ALA A 794 20.23 -25.07 -27.90
C ALA A 794 21.51 -25.01 -28.77
N GLY A 795 21.64 -23.94 -29.55
CA GLY A 795 22.76 -23.71 -30.48
C GLY A 795 22.64 -24.42 -31.83
N GLU A 796 21.64 -25.28 -32.03
CA GLU A 796 21.39 -25.96 -33.31
C GLU A 796 20.64 -25.08 -34.31
N TYR A 797 20.05 -23.99 -33.83
CA TYR A 797 19.15 -23.09 -34.57
C TYR A 797 17.88 -23.80 -35.07
N TYR A 798 16.91 -23.00 -35.51
CA TYR A 798 15.79 -23.50 -36.29
C TYR A 798 16.20 -23.47 -37.76
N VAL A 799 15.96 -24.56 -38.47
CA VAL A 799 16.57 -24.79 -39.79
C VAL A 799 15.52 -25.24 -40.79
N TYR A 800 15.54 -24.62 -41.97
CA TYR A 800 14.79 -25.09 -43.13
C TYR A 800 15.61 -25.00 -44.41
N HIS A 801 15.19 -25.77 -45.41
CA HIS A 801 15.80 -25.80 -46.73
C HIS A 801 14.80 -25.36 -47.79
N VAL A 802 15.22 -24.48 -48.70
CA VAL A 802 14.39 -23.99 -49.79
C VAL A 802 14.37 -25.03 -50.92
N ILE A 803 13.20 -25.60 -51.20
CA ILE A 803 13.05 -26.66 -52.20
C ILE A 803 12.78 -26.09 -53.61
N PRO A 804 13.26 -26.76 -54.68
CA PRO A 804 12.90 -26.42 -56.05
C PRO A 804 11.39 -26.46 -56.27
N GLU A 805 10.86 -25.53 -57.06
CA GLU A 805 9.48 -25.59 -57.52
C GLU A 805 9.31 -26.86 -58.38
N PHE A 806 8.48 -27.81 -57.93
CA PHE A 806 8.16 -28.97 -58.73
C PHE A 806 7.39 -28.52 -59.98
N LEU A 807 8.04 -28.57 -61.14
CA LEU A 807 7.35 -28.51 -62.43
C LEU A 807 6.38 -29.70 -62.50
N GLU A 808 5.07 -29.44 -62.37
CA GLU A 808 4.05 -30.43 -62.75
C GLU A 808 4.29 -30.82 -64.22
N LEU A 809 4.59 -32.09 -64.45
CA LEU A 809 4.77 -32.71 -65.77
C LEU A 809 3.44 -33.05 -66.42
#